data_AF-A0A0Q4IZQ9-F1
#
_entry.id   AF-A0A0Q4IZQ9-F1
#
_cell.length_a   1.000
_cell.length_b   1.000
_cell.length_c   1.000
_cell.angle_alpha   90.00
_cell.angle_beta   90.00
_cell.angle_gamma   90.00
#
_symmetry.space_group_name_H-M   'P 1'
#
loop_
_entity.id
_entity.type
_entity.pdbx_description
1 polymer ?
#
loop_
_entity_poly.entity_id
_entity_poly.type
_entity_poly.pdbx_seq_one_letter_code
_entity_poly.pdbx_strand_id
1 'polypeptide(L)'
;MTTAATARASETPLYQPAPAWIAAAPAAPTGEGSPPVMLVDMQHRIEDGRLWSYARQQTRIATSEMLSQAATLTLPWAPDKGDLIVHDLAILRDGKRIDLLAQGQKFTVLRREESLEQRELTGILTATMAVEGLQVGDVLDLGFSTTERDGALGGRVQDVTPLIAAPARIGAGRVRFSWPTAAAPKWKLLADGVTATPVKNGAYTELTIALPLAKPKEMPDDAPSRYRHPPLIELATFADWADVSRTFASLYAPDGLIAPGSALAGEVAAIQTAEATPIGRAQRALEVVQDKIRYLAVGMDGGNYVPQKPARTWDVRYGDCKAKTLLLLAMLKAMGIEAEAVVANVGEGDFVPERLPSAAAFNHVFVRATIDGQSLWLDGTGSNARMADIRDTPPAGYVLPLRAGGATPERIVTRANARPMIDLTIDADESGAVDLPSPLAITATIHGGLASMLRMAKSQLGAEEQRDLLNGMLQQWIGEGQFADVTLTADGPSGDMVVRATGVTTTPWRSEDRRRKRSLTYRYANFGFAPDRSRPEWTGIPVVVPAPTGIRSLLRVKLPEGGRGMTLEGTGDADLRVAGFVVKRTTRLSNGVLTIDERVDSTGGEIPAAQVAAERDAVATMRAQLPQLVAPADTPRRWTMTPAAIEGSGQVKAIRAVFAKAIADDVEEPSGYTSRATFESAIGDRRAALADLTKVIGIQPSVDLYLQRSQVHARLGDPVQALADAERARAIDPASFTAIGQVAQMKAESGDLAGGLALLDQRIALGGESRVPLRRMKATLLGDFGAAAEAVALYDTLIGEKPGSPLLLNGRCWVKGTRAVMLDTALKDCTAAIELSDDTAAALDSRAMVWYRLGRYAEAMTDVDTVLADHPDHASTRYLRAAILKATKRDGEAAGELAIARRLSPTIDREYARYGFKL
;
A
#
# COMPACT_ATOMS: atom_id res chain seq x y z
N MET A 1 29.03 -1.18 60.45
CA MET A 1 28.03 -0.86 59.41
C MET A 1 27.98 -2.04 58.44
N THR A 2 27.02 -2.94 58.66
CA THR A 2 26.72 -4.05 57.78
C THR A 2 26.10 -3.51 56.50
N THR A 3 26.75 -3.75 55.37
CA THR A 3 26.21 -3.51 54.03
C THR A 3 24.96 -4.36 53.85
N ALA A 4 23.80 -3.72 53.80
CA ALA A 4 22.56 -4.37 53.41
C ALA A 4 22.69 -4.81 51.94
N ALA A 5 22.88 -6.10 51.74
CA ALA A 5 22.72 -6.71 50.41
C ALA A 5 21.27 -6.48 49.98
N THR A 6 21.06 -5.78 48.87
CA THR A 6 19.76 -5.69 48.22
C THR A 6 19.29 -7.11 47.90
N ALA A 7 18.20 -7.54 48.54
CA ALA A 7 17.58 -8.83 48.27
C ALA A 7 17.18 -8.88 46.78
N ARG A 8 17.88 -9.70 45.99
CA ARG A 8 17.50 -9.99 44.60
C ARG A 8 16.27 -10.89 44.60
N ALA A 9 15.30 -10.59 43.73
CA ALA A 9 14.13 -11.43 43.53
C ALA A 9 14.51 -12.78 42.88
N SER A 10 13.60 -13.75 42.95
CA SER A 10 13.87 -15.13 42.55
C SER A 10 13.90 -15.30 41.02
N GLU A 11 14.97 -15.91 40.52
CA GLU A 11 15.04 -16.39 39.12
C GLU A 11 14.25 -17.69 38.90
N THR A 12 13.61 -18.23 39.93
CA THR A 12 12.70 -19.38 39.84
C THR A 12 11.30 -19.04 40.35
N PRO A 13 10.23 -19.62 39.76
CA PRO A 13 8.87 -19.45 40.24
C PRO A 13 8.73 -19.91 41.69
N LEU A 14 8.13 -19.07 42.51
CA LEU A 14 7.75 -19.41 43.88
C LEU A 14 6.39 -20.13 43.87
N TYR A 15 6.21 -21.10 44.74
CA TYR A 15 4.93 -21.82 44.90
C TYR A 15 4.40 -21.57 46.30
N GLN A 16 3.40 -20.69 46.40
CA GLN A 16 2.89 -20.20 47.68
C GLN A 16 1.38 -20.02 47.59
N PRO A 17 0.61 -20.23 48.67
CA PRO A 17 -0.81 -19.91 48.69
C PRO A 17 -1.07 -18.45 48.29
N ALA A 18 -2.23 -18.19 47.66
CA ALA A 18 -2.67 -16.84 47.33
C ALA A 18 -2.74 -15.96 48.60
N PRO A 19 -2.11 -14.76 48.61
CA PRO A 19 -2.24 -13.82 49.71
C PRO A 19 -3.69 -13.50 50.08
N ALA A 20 -3.95 -13.29 51.38
CA ALA A 20 -5.30 -13.05 51.90
C ALA A 20 -6.01 -11.79 51.37
N TRP A 21 -5.28 -10.87 50.72
CA TRP A 21 -5.86 -9.65 50.12
C TRP A 21 -6.52 -9.90 48.75
N ILE A 22 -6.23 -11.05 48.13
CA ILE A 22 -6.84 -11.47 46.87
C ILE A 22 -8.28 -11.87 47.15
N ALA A 23 -9.22 -11.14 46.55
CA ALA A 23 -10.64 -11.42 46.72
C ALA A 23 -11.04 -12.69 45.96
N ALA A 24 -12.08 -13.40 46.39
CA ALA A 24 -12.61 -14.55 45.67
C ALA A 24 -13.06 -14.15 44.25
N ALA A 25 -12.66 -14.91 43.24
CA ALA A 25 -12.99 -14.66 41.84
C ALA A 25 -14.51 -14.75 41.58
N PRO A 26 -15.05 -14.03 40.59
CA PRO A 26 -16.45 -14.21 40.19
C PRO A 26 -16.70 -15.63 39.68
N ALA A 27 -17.94 -16.11 39.81
CA ALA A 27 -18.32 -17.44 39.35
C ALA A 27 -18.26 -17.52 37.82
N ALA A 28 -17.50 -18.49 37.31
CA ALA A 28 -17.41 -18.75 35.88
C ALA A 28 -18.73 -19.37 35.35
N PRO A 29 -19.31 -18.87 34.25
CA PRO A 29 -20.52 -19.44 33.69
C PRO A 29 -20.23 -20.82 33.08
N THR A 30 -21.02 -21.81 33.46
CA THR A 30 -20.95 -23.20 32.96
C THR A 30 -22.14 -23.48 32.05
N GLY A 31 -21.95 -24.24 30.96
CA GLY A 31 -23.02 -24.65 30.04
C GLY A 31 -22.72 -24.50 28.54
N GLU A 32 -23.67 -24.96 27.73
CA GLU A 32 -23.62 -24.89 26.27
C GLU A 32 -23.72 -23.42 25.81
N GLY A 33 -22.76 -22.97 24.99
CA GLY A 33 -22.67 -21.56 24.54
C GLY A 33 -21.70 -20.67 25.32
N SER A 34 -21.15 -21.12 26.46
CA SER A 34 -20.08 -20.40 27.17
C SER A 34 -18.82 -20.26 26.31
N PRO A 35 -18.17 -19.08 26.32
CA PRO A 35 -16.94 -18.88 25.57
C PRO A 35 -15.80 -19.77 26.11
N PRO A 36 -14.78 -20.07 25.30
CA PRO A 36 -13.69 -20.91 25.75
C PRO A 36 -12.88 -20.28 26.91
N VAL A 37 -12.71 -18.96 26.93
CA VAL A 37 -12.19 -18.25 28.12
C VAL A 37 -13.36 -18.00 29.08
N MET A 38 -13.47 -18.82 30.12
CA MET A 38 -14.60 -18.82 31.04
C MET A 38 -14.47 -17.76 32.13
N LEU A 39 -13.25 -17.53 32.62
CA LEU A 39 -12.95 -16.58 33.70
C LEU A 39 -11.66 -15.81 33.40
N VAL A 40 -11.70 -14.50 33.64
CA VAL A 40 -10.50 -13.65 33.76
C VAL A 40 -10.64 -12.79 35.02
N ASP A 41 -9.87 -13.08 36.06
CA ASP A 41 -9.82 -12.28 37.29
C ASP A 41 -8.41 -11.68 37.44
N MET A 42 -8.31 -10.36 37.28
CA MET A 42 -7.07 -9.61 37.47
C MET A 42 -7.19 -8.76 38.73
N GLN A 43 -6.21 -8.84 39.63
CA GLN A 43 -6.21 -8.06 40.86
C GLN A 43 -4.84 -7.45 41.14
N HIS A 44 -4.81 -6.13 41.27
CA HIS A 44 -3.60 -5.37 41.49
C HIS A 44 -3.58 -4.75 42.88
N ARG A 45 -2.42 -4.73 43.52
CA ARG A 45 -2.23 -4.07 44.81
C ARG A 45 -0.95 -3.25 44.81
N ILE A 46 -1.06 -1.98 45.21
CA ILE A 46 0.09 -1.12 45.51
C ILE A 46 0.34 -1.20 47.01
N GLU A 47 1.51 -1.64 47.43
CA GLU A 47 1.88 -1.75 48.85
C GLU A 47 3.39 -1.57 49.02
N ASP A 48 3.79 -0.73 49.98
CA ASP A 48 5.19 -0.42 50.30
C ASP A 48 6.06 0.04 49.11
N GLY A 49 5.47 0.63 48.06
CA GLY A 49 6.19 1.00 46.83
C GLY A 49 6.48 -0.19 45.90
N ARG A 50 5.70 -1.27 46.01
CA ARG A 50 5.69 -2.43 45.12
C ARG A 50 4.30 -2.59 44.50
N LEU A 51 4.26 -2.95 43.21
CA LEU A 51 3.05 -3.43 42.56
C LEU A 51 2.97 -4.94 42.68
N TRP A 52 1.83 -5.45 43.11
CA TRP A 52 1.43 -6.84 42.99
C TRP A 52 0.39 -6.95 41.89
N SER A 53 0.52 -7.93 41.01
CA SER A 53 -0.44 -8.22 39.94
C SER A 53 -0.79 -9.70 39.97
N TYR A 54 -1.99 -10.02 40.46
CA TYR A 54 -2.57 -11.36 40.45
C TYR A 54 -3.42 -11.57 39.20
N ALA A 55 -3.32 -12.75 38.60
CA ALA A 55 -4.17 -13.19 37.52
C ALA A 55 -4.69 -14.61 37.80
N ARG A 56 -5.99 -14.81 37.58
CA ARG A 56 -6.61 -16.14 37.47
C ARG A 56 -7.38 -16.26 36.17
N GLN A 57 -7.13 -17.34 35.45
CA GLN A 57 -7.83 -17.65 34.20
C GLN A 57 -8.37 -19.08 34.22
N GLN A 58 -9.61 -19.23 33.77
CA GLN A 58 -10.20 -20.55 33.49
C GLN A 58 -10.50 -20.68 32.01
N THR A 59 -9.92 -21.69 31.37
CA THR A 59 -10.04 -21.91 29.92
C THR A 59 -10.57 -23.31 29.64
N ARG A 60 -11.71 -23.40 28.96
CA ARG A 60 -12.30 -24.65 28.50
C ARG A 60 -11.64 -25.11 27.21
N ILE A 61 -11.14 -26.33 27.19
CA ILE A 61 -10.52 -26.97 26.03
C ILE A 61 -11.62 -27.54 25.14
N ALA A 62 -12.16 -26.73 24.22
CA ALA A 62 -13.34 -27.10 23.45
C ALA A 62 -13.04 -27.94 22.20
N THR A 63 -11.83 -27.85 21.64
CA THR A 63 -11.43 -28.55 20.41
C THR A 63 -10.02 -29.15 20.53
N SER A 64 -9.64 -30.01 19.59
CA SER A 64 -8.29 -30.54 19.46
C SER A 64 -7.23 -29.45 19.28
N GLU A 65 -7.53 -28.41 18.51
CA GLU A 65 -6.62 -27.29 18.24
C GLU A 65 -6.37 -26.49 19.53
N MET A 66 -7.44 -26.25 20.31
CA MET A 66 -7.31 -25.65 21.64
C MET A 66 -6.48 -26.50 22.59
N LEU A 67 -6.65 -27.83 22.56
CA LEU A 67 -5.85 -28.75 23.35
C LEU A 67 -4.36 -28.60 22.99
N SER A 68 -4.03 -28.61 21.70
CA SER A 68 -2.65 -28.42 21.23
C SER A 68 -2.07 -27.06 21.65
N GLN A 69 -2.87 -25.99 21.66
CA GLN A 69 -2.43 -24.66 22.10
C GLN A 69 -2.26 -24.56 23.63
N ALA A 70 -3.15 -25.16 24.41
CA ALA A 70 -3.14 -25.10 25.87
C ALA A 70 -2.24 -26.16 26.53
N ALA A 71 -1.69 -27.10 25.75
CA ALA A 71 -0.82 -28.18 26.24
C ALA A 71 0.47 -27.66 26.89
N THR A 72 0.91 -26.43 26.57
CA THR A 72 2.07 -25.79 27.20
C THR A 72 1.65 -24.43 27.76
N LEU A 73 1.79 -24.25 29.08
CA LEU A 73 1.62 -22.97 29.75
C LEU A 73 2.92 -22.16 29.72
N THR A 74 2.82 -20.85 29.52
CA THR A 74 3.95 -19.91 29.58
C THR A 74 3.61 -18.71 30.47
N LEU A 75 4.52 -18.35 31.38
CA LEU A 75 4.38 -17.20 32.29
C LEU A 75 5.67 -16.36 32.26
N PRO A 76 5.65 -15.17 31.63
CA PRO A 76 6.79 -14.27 31.62
C PRO A 76 6.89 -13.43 32.91
N TRP A 77 8.11 -13.17 33.40
CA TRP A 77 8.35 -12.17 34.46
C TRP A 77 9.75 -11.57 34.41
N ALA A 78 9.92 -10.39 35.02
CA ALA A 78 11.20 -9.69 35.12
C ALA A 78 11.84 -9.95 36.52
N PRO A 79 12.79 -10.89 36.63
CA PRO A 79 13.37 -11.31 37.92
C PRO A 79 14.23 -10.23 38.59
N ASP A 80 14.68 -9.21 37.86
CA ASP A 80 15.41 -8.06 38.42
C ASP A 80 14.48 -7.06 39.12
N LYS A 81 13.17 -7.14 38.86
CA LYS A 81 12.16 -6.24 39.43
C LYS A 81 11.25 -6.89 40.46
N GLY A 82 11.05 -8.21 40.39
CA GLY A 82 10.27 -8.94 41.39
C GLY A 82 10.02 -10.40 41.02
N ASP A 83 9.18 -11.03 41.82
CA ASP A 83 8.95 -12.48 41.81
C ASP A 83 7.76 -12.89 40.94
N LEU A 84 7.84 -14.07 40.31
CA LEU A 84 6.69 -14.85 39.82
C LEU A 84 6.28 -15.86 40.90
N ILE A 85 5.00 -15.85 41.27
CA ILE A 85 4.45 -16.69 42.34
C ILE A 85 3.25 -17.46 41.81
N VAL A 86 3.38 -18.77 41.65
CA VAL A 86 2.28 -19.66 41.25
C VAL A 86 1.50 -20.06 42.48
N HIS A 87 0.21 -19.74 42.50
CA HIS A 87 -0.68 -20.02 43.63
C HIS A 87 -1.48 -21.29 43.43
N ASP A 88 -1.93 -21.52 42.20
CA ASP A 88 -2.91 -22.54 41.91
C ASP A 88 -2.81 -23.00 40.45
N LEU A 89 -2.91 -24.31 40.22
CA LEU A 89 -2.99 -24.87 38.88
C LEU A 89 -3.71 -26.22 38.93
N ALA A 90 -4.86 -26.30 38.26
CA ALA A 90 -5.69 -27.48 38.25
C ALA A 90 -6.39 -27.73 36.90
N ILE A 91 -6.69 -29.01 36.65
CA ILE A 91 -7.67 -29.43 35.64
C ILE A 91 -9.00 -29.67 36.33
N LEU A 92 -10.08 -29.11 35.81
CA LEU A 92 -11.45 -29.42 36.21
C LEU A 92 -12.07 -30.34 35.16
N ARG A 93 -12.39 -31.58 35.56
CA ARG A 93 -12.96 -32.62 34.69
C ARG A 93 -14.13 -33.30 35.39
N ASP A 94 -15.30 -33.33 34.75
CA ASP A 94 -16.51 -33.98 35.28
C ASP A 94 -16.86 -33.59 36.72
N GLY A 95 -16.68 -32.31 37.07
CA GLY A 95 -16.92 -31.79 38.42
C GLY A 95 -15.84 -32.15 39.46
N LYS A 96 -14.77 -32.84 39.06
CA LYS A 96 -13.61 -33.14 39.92
C LYS A 96 -12.47 -32.15 39.64
N ARG A 97 -11.76 -31.78 40.70
CA ARG A 97 -10.55 -30.94 40.64
C ARG A 97 -9.31 -31.83 40.72
N ILE A 98 -8.46 -31.74 39.72
CA ILE A 98 -7.16 -32.42 39.64
C ILE A 98 -6.09 -31.34 39.88
N ASP A 99 -5.52 -31.32 41.09
CA ASP A 99 -4.46 -30.38 41.46
C ASP A 99 -3.11 -30.82 40.89
N LEU A 100 -2.62 -30.07 39.90
CA LEU A 100 -1.39 -30.42 39.17
C LEU A 100 -0.14 -30.11 39.99
N LEU A 101 -0.18 -29.08 40.85
CA LEU A 101 0.95 -28.72 41.71
C LEU A 101 1.15 -29.75 42.82
N ALA A 102 0.06 -30.28 43.39
CA ALA A 102 0.09 -31.35 44.38
C ALA A 102 0.58 -32.69 43.79
N GLN A 103 0.36 -32.92 42.49
CA GLN A 103 0.91 -34.06 41.75
C GLN A 103 2.41 -33.89 41.42
N GLY A 104 3.02 -32.78 41.80
CA GLY A 104 4.44 -32.52 41.59
C GLY A 104 4.77 -31.85 40.26
N GLN A 105 3.78 -31.45 39.45
CA GLN A 105 4.06 -30.67 38.24
C GLN A 105 4.59 -29.29 38.63
N LYS A 106 5.66 -28.87 37.96
CA LYS A 106 6.37 -27.61 38.20
C LYS A 106 6.76 -26.98 36.87
N PHE A 107 6.71 -25.66 36.83
CA PHE A 107 7.26 -24.88 35.73
C PHE A 107 8.79 -25.04 35.67
N THR A 108 9.28 -25.22 34.45
CA THR A 108 10.69 -25.12 34.11
C THR A 108 10.98 -23.71 33.64
N VAL A 109 12.06 -23.10 34.12
CA VAL A 109 12.46 -21.76 33.69
C VAL A 109 13.31 -21.87 32.45
N LEU A 110 12.89 -21.20 31.39
CA LEU A 110 13.70 -20.99 30.21
C LEU A 110 14.11 -19.52 30.16
N ARG A 111 15.39 -19.28 29.94
CA ARG A 111 15.85 -17.97 29.46
C ARG A 111 15.66 -17.94 27.96
N ARG A 112 14.44 -17.61 27.55
CA ARG A 112 14.06 -17.43 26.15
C ARG A 112 13.92 -15.93 25.91
N GLU A 113 14.91 -15.34 25.25
CA GLU A 113 14.78 -13.98 24.72
C GLU A 113 13.91 -14.05 23.47
N GLU A 114 12.60 -13.88 23.63
CA GLU A 114 11.61 -14.04 22.56
C GLU A 114 11.75 -13.01 21.43
N SER A 115 12.50 -11.94 21.67
CA SER A 115 12.75 -10.86 20.71
C SER A 115 14.23 -10.77 20.30
N LEU A 116 15.02 -11.84 20.47
CA LEU A 116 16.45 -11.80 20.16
C LEU A 116 16.73 -11.61 18.67
N GLU A 117 15.93 -12.22 17.80
CA GLU A 117 15.96 -11.99 16.35
C GLU A 117 15.59 -10.55 15.98
N GLN A 118 14.81 -9.88 16.84
CA GLN A 118 14.49 -8.45 16.75
C GLN A 118 15.57 -7.57 17.41
N ARG A 119 16.66 -8.18 17.89
CA ARG A 119 17.79 -7.52 18.58
C ARG A 119 17.36 -6.86 19.89
N GLU A 120 16.55 -7.56 20.66
CA GLU A 120 16.12 -7.13 21.98
C GLU A 120 16.55 -8.16 23.05
N LEU A 121 17.12 -7.65 24.14
CA LEU A 121 17.45 -8.39 25.35
C LEU A 121 16.60 -7.83 26.48
N THR A 122 15.49 -8.49 26.76
CA THR A 122 14.49 -8.01 27.72
C THR A 122 14.87 -8.33 29.15
N GLY A 123 15.56 -9.45 29.37
CA GLY A 123 15.81 -10.01 30.70
C GLY A 123 14.59 -10.67 31.33
N ILE A 124 13.51 -10.79 30.58
CA ILE A 124 12.30 -11.50 30.99
C ILE A 124 12.63 -13.00 30.97
N LEU A 125 12.34 -13.68 32.07
CA LEU A 125 12.37 -15.13 32.14
C LEU A 125 10.98 -15.68 31.82
N THR A 126 10.92 -16.84 31.15
CA THR A 126 9.67 -17.52 30.85
C THR A 126 9.60 -18.82 31.62
N ALA A 127 8.64 -18.92 32.52
CA ALA A 127 8.30 -20.17 33.19
C ALA A 127 7.39 -20.96 32.25
N THR A 128 7.79 -22.16 31.84
CA THR A 128 7.02 -23.02 30.94
C THR A 128 6.67 -24.36 31.58
N MET A 129 5.51 -24.91 31.28
CA MET A 129 5.10 -26.22 31.77
C MET A 129 4.19 -26.92 30.77
N ALA A 130 4.52 -28.17 30.42
CA ALA A 130 3.57 -29.04 29.75
C ALA A 130 2.49 -29.48 30.74
N VAL A 131 1.21 -29.32 30.37
CA VAL A 131 0.07 -29.68 31.22
C VAL A 131 -0.24 -31.15 31.01
N GLU A 132 0.35 -32.01 31.84
CA GLU A 132 0.17 -33.46 31.67
C GLU A 132 -1.27 -33.89 31.95
N GLY A 133 -1.81 -34.71 31.05
CA GLY A 133 -3.14 -35.29 31.20
C GLY A 133 -4.31 -34.40 30.78
N LEU A 134 -4.07 -33.22 30.20
CA LEU A 134 -5.09 -32.33 29.64
C LEU A 134 -5.83 -32.99 28.45
N GLN A 135 -7.15 -32.81 28.38
CA GLN A 135 -8.04 -33.42 27.37
C GLN A 135 -9.07 -32.43 26.83
N VAL A 136 -9.63 -32.72 25.65
CA VAL A 136 -10.81 -32.00 25.15
C VAL A 136 -11.98 -32.23 26.11
N GLY A 137 -12.63 -31.14 26.51
CA GLY A 137 -13.70 -31.11 27.52
C GLY A 137 -13.25 -30.57 28.88
N ASP A 138 -11.94 -30.57 29.17
CA ASP A 138 -11.41 -30.07 30.43
C ASP A 138 -11.50 -28.54 30.56
N VAL A 139 -11.48 -28.05 31.80
CA VAL A 139 -11.20 -26.64 32.10
C VAL A 139 -9.85 -26.53 32.81
N LEU A 140 -8.93 -25.77 32.24
CA LEU A 140 -7.65 -25.43 32.85
C LEU A 140 -7.80 -24.18 33.71
N ASP A 141 -7.52 -24.29 35.01
CA ASP A 141 -7.65 -23.23 36.03
C ASP A 141 -6.25 -22.88 36.55
N LEU A 142 -5.77 -21.68 36.22
CA LEU A 142 -4.43 -21.19 36.59
C LEU A 142 -4.56 -19.89 37.39
N GLY A 143 -3.88 -19.82 38.55
CA GLY A 143 -3.78 -18.63 39.38
C GLY A 143 -2.33 -18.32 39.76
N PHE A 144 -1.84 -17.12 39.47
CA PHE A 144 -0.48 -16.69 39.77
C PHE A 144 -0.42 -15.19 40.06
N SER A 145 0.68 -14.73 40.66
CA SER A 145 1.00 -13.32 40.83
C SER A 145 2.39 -12.99 40.29
N THR A 146 2.56 -11.76 39.83
CA THR A 146 3.87 -11.12 39.69
C THR A 146 3.99 -9.97 40.67
N THR A 147 5.24 -9.65 41.05
CA THR A 147 5.54 -8.43 41.81
C THR A 147 6.53 -7.56 41.04
N GLU A 148 6.43 -6.25 41.21
CA GLU A 148 7.33 -5.30 40.55
C GLU A 148 7.72 -4.16 41.49
N ARG A 149 9.03 -3.90 41.59
CA ARG A 149 9.62 -2.72 42.19
C ARG A 149 10.84 -2.30 41.36
N ASP A 150 10.66 -1.32 40.48
CA ASP A 150 11.74 -0.79 39.66
C ASP A 150 12.46 0.37 40.38
N GLY A 151 13.77 0.20 40.60
CA GLY A 151 14.59 1.21 41.26
C GLY A 151 14.65 2.55 40.52
N ALA A 152 14.50 2.54 39.20
CA ALA A 152 14.54 3.75 38.38
C ALA A 152 13.32 4.66 38.58
N LEU A 153 12.23 4.15 39.13
CA LEU A 153 11.03 4.94 39.46
C LEU A 153 11.18 5.72 40.77
N GLY A 154 12.29 5.54 41.51
CA GLY A 154 12.56 6.27 42.74
C GLY A 154 11.50 6.03 43.82
N GLY A 155 11.00 4.78 43.94
CA GLY A 155 9.97 4.39 44.90
C GLY A 155 8.53 4.63 44.44
N ARG A 156 8.34 5.15 43.22
CA ARG A 156 7.01 5.33 42.62
C ARG A 156 6.52 4.04 41.98
N VAL A 157 5.22 3.88 41.92
CA VAL A 157 4.53 2.75 41.29
C VAL A 157 3.66 3.27 40.16
N GLN A 158 3.58 2.50 39.08
CA GLN A 158 2.72 2.76 37.94
C GLN A 158 2.13 1.45 37.44
N ASP A 159 0.94 1.52 36.85
CA ASP A 159 0.23 0.39 36.26
C ASP A 159 -0.62 0.90 35.09
N VAL A 160 -0.63 0.16 33.99
CA VAL A 160 -1.44 0.42 32.81
C VAL A 160 -2.08 -0.90 32.44
N THR A 161 -3.36 -1.06 32.77
CA THR A 161 -4.08 -2.31 32.58
C THR A 161 -5.12 -2.14 31.46
N PRO A 162 -4.96 -2.81 30.30
CA PRO A 162 -5.99 -2.88 29.28
C PRO A 162 -7.26 -3.55 29.81
N LEU A 163 -8.42 -3.07 29.40
CA LEU A 163 -9.71 -3.60 29.81
C LEU A 163 -10.34 -4.38 28.65
N ILE A 164 -10.67 -5.66 28.90
CA ILE A 164 -11.27 -6.52 27.89
C ILE A 164 -12.68 -6.03 27.57
N ALA A 165 -12.92 -5.67 26.32
CA ALA A 165 -14.23 -5.23 25.83
C ALA A 165 -14.74 -6.17 24.73
N ALA A 166 -16.06 -6.21 24.53
CA ALA A 166 -16.65 -6.85 23.35
C ALA A 166 -16.01 -6.27 22.05
N PRO A 167 -15.80 -7.09 21.01
CA PRO A 167 -16.35 -8.44 20.78
C PRO A 167 -15.53 -9.59 21.40
N ALA A 168 -14.49 -9.32 22.20
CA ALA A 168 -13.78 -10.38 22.91
C ALA A 168 -14.77 -11.14 23.81
N ARG A 169 -14.85 -12.47 23.63
CA ARG A 169 -15.82 -13.32 24.33
C ARG A 169 -15.16 -13.94 25.56
N ILE A 170 -15.46 -13.40 26.74
CA ILE A 170 -15.12 -14.01 28.03
C ILE A 170 -16.40 -14.29 28.82
N GLY A 171 -16.38 -15.32 29.68
CA GLY A 171 -17.56 -15.75 30.44
C GLY A 171 -17.90 -14.79 31.57
N ALA A 172 -17.02 -14.69 32.57
CA ALA A 172 -17.06 -13.70 33.63
C ALA A 172 -15.66 -13.11 33.83
N GLY A 173 -15.57 -11.88 34.32
CA GLY A 173 -14.27 -11.35 34.71
C GLY A 173 -14.35 -10.07 35.51
N ARG A 174 -13.20 -9.69 36.08
CA ARG A 174 -13.03 -8.38 36.72
C ARG A 174 -11.57 -7.94 36.67
N VAL A 175 -11.38 -6.64 36.80
CA VAL A 175 -10.12 -6.04 37.23
C VAL A 175 -10.36 -5.33 38.56
N ARG A 176 -9.57 -5.66 39.58
CA ARG A 176 -9.64 -5.02 40.90
C ARG A 176 -8.31 -4.38 41.24
N PHE A 177 -8.33 -3.16 41.76
CA PHE A 177 -7.18 -2.45 42.29
C PHE A 177 -7.37 -2.25 43.79
N SER A 178 -6.29 -2.32 44.55
CA SER A 178 -6.29 -1.98 45.98
C SER A 178 -5.03 -1.22 46.37
N TRP A 179 -5.15 -0.26 47.28
CA TRP A 179 -4.03 0.55 47.77
C TRP A 179 -4.31 1.04 49.21
N PRO A 180 -3.27 1.33 50.02
CA PRO A 180 -3.45 1.91 51.34
C PRO A 180 -4.26 3.21 51.26
N THR A 181 -5.33 3.33 52.05
CA THR A 181 -6.19 4.54 52.04
C THR A 181 -5.39 5.81 52.37
N ALA A 182 -4.33 5.70 53.17
CA ALA A 182 -3.46 6.80 53.54
C ALA A 182 -2.52 7.27 52.42
N ALA A 183 -2.34 6.48 51.36
CA ALA A 183 -1.40 6.75 50.27
C ALA A 183 -2.05 6.41 48.92
N ALA A 184 -3.08 7.18 48.56
CA ALA A 184 -3.82 6.94 47.33
C ALA A 184 -2.99 7.29 46.07
N PRO A 185 -2.94 6.40 45.05
CA PRO A 185 -2.38 6.75 43.75
C PRO A 185 -3.34 7.69 43.01
N LYS A 186 -2.81 8.37 41.98
CA LYS A 186 -3.65 8.91 40.91
C LYS A 186 -4.11 7.74 40.05
N TRP A 187 -5.35 7.81 39.57
CA TRP A 187 -5.87 6.82 38.63
C TRP A 187 -6.75 7.50 37.58
N LYS A 188 -6.85 6.87 36.40
CA LYS A 188 -7.64 7.36 35.27
C LYS A 188 -8.21 6.17 34.53
N LEU A 189 -9.54 6.17 34.37
CA LEU A 189 -10.24 5.19 33.54
C LEU A 189 -10.46 5.81 32.16
N LEU A 190 -9.80 5.24 31.16
CA LEU A 190 -9.86 5.61 29.75
C LEU A 190 -10.74 4.60 29.02
N ALA A 191 -12.02 4.55 29.41
CA ALA A 191 -13.02 3.66 28.84
C ALA A 191 -14.38 4.36 28.79
N ASP A 192 -14.81 4.74 27.58
CA ASP A 192 -16.05 5.47 27.33
C ASP A 192 -17.28 4.75 27.91
N GLY A 193 -18.10 5.47 28.67
CA GLY A 193 -19.35 4.95 29.24
C GLY A 193 -19.16 3.99 30.41
N VAL A 194 -17.94 3.80 30.91
CA VAL A 194 -17.65 2.98 32.08
C VAL A 194 -17.43 3.88 33.29
N THR A 195 -18.15 3.61 34.38
CA THR A 195 -17.97 4.29 35.66
C THR A 195 -17.47 3.30 36.70
N ALA A 196 -16.45 3.68 37.45
CA ALA A 196 -15.94 2.91 38.58
C ALA A 196 -15.75 3.84 39.78
N THR A 197 -16.16 3.40 40.97
CA THR A 197 -16.08 4.20 42.20
C THR A 197 -15.18 3.48 43.20
N PRO A 198 -14.12 4.13 43.72
CA PRO A 198 -13.32 3.54 44.78
C PRO A 198 -14.11 3.40 46.08
N VAL A 199 -14.01 2.26 46.74
CA VAL A 199 -14.68 1.93 48.01
C VAL A 199 -13.65 1.68 49.09
N LYS A 200 -13.80 2.31 50.25
CA LYS A 200 -12.93 2.06 51.41
C LYS A 200 -13.25 0.70 52.02
N ASN A 201 -12.22 -0.13 52.19
CA ASN A 201 -12.27 -1.43 52.85
C ASN A 201 -11.17 -1.52 53.93
N GLY A 202 -11.52 -1.15 55.16
CA GLY A 202 -10.56 -1.11 56.27
C GLY A 202 -9.45 -0.08 56.04
N ALA A 203 -8.20 -0.56 56.03
CA ALA A 203 -7.00 0.25 55.80
C ALA A 203 -6.68 0.49 54.30
N TYR A 204 -7.43 -0.15 53.41
CA TYR A 204 -7.25 -0.05 51.96
C TYR A 204 -8.47 0.58 51.30
N THR A 205 -8.24 1.13 50.12
CA THR A 205 -9.29 1.52 49.19
C THR A 205 -9.22 0.58 48.00
N GLU A 206 -10.38 0.18 47.48
CA GLU A 206 -10.51 -0.76 46.38
C GLU A 206 -11.30 -0.15 45.22
N LEU A 207 -10.91 -0.47 44.00
CA LEU A 207 -11.61 -0.08 42.78
C LEU A 207 -11.82 -1.33 41.94
N THR A 208 -13.07 -1.67 41.60
CA THR A 208 -13.38 -2.88 40.83
C THR A 208 -14.13 -2.52 39.55
N ILE A 209 -13.74 -3.15 38.45
CA ILE A 209 -14.35 -3.04 37.13
C ILE A 209 -14.75 -4.44 36.69
N ALA A 210 -16.02 -4.64 36.33
CA ALA A 210 -16.50 -5.91 35.78
C ALA A 210 -16.13 -6.02 34.29
N LEU A 211 -15.81 -7.23 33.84
CA LEU A 211 -15.48 -7.55 32.45
C LEU A 211 -16.42 -8.64 31.89
N PRO A 212 -16.65 -8.68 30.56
CA PRO A 212 -16.12 -7.75 29.57
C PRO A 212 -16.87 -6.41 29.58
N LEU A 213 -16.18 -5.35 29.18
CA LEU A 213 -16.83 -4.07 28.89
C LEU A 213 -17.72 -4.20 27.63
N ALA A 214 -18.69 -3.28 27.50
CA ALA A 214 -19.45 -3.14 26.27
C ALA A 214 -18.54 -2.84 25.07
N LYS A 215 -19.00 -3.17 23.85
CA LYS A 215 -18.25 -2.89 22.62
C LYS A 215 -17.94 -1.38 22.57
N PRO A 216 -16.68 -0.96 22.43
CA PRO A 216 -16.33 0.44 22.28
C PRO A 216 -17.03 1.06 21.07
N LYS A 217 -17.25 2.37 21.11
CA LYS A 217 -17.75 3.11 19.95
C LYS A 217 -16.76 2.95 18.80
N GLU A 218 -17.29 2.77 17.60
CA GLU A 218 -16.46 2.77 16.40
C GLU A 218 -15.89 4.17 16.17
N MET A 219 -14.63 4.22 15.74
CA MET A 219 -13.92 5.45 15.42
C MET A 219 -13.46 5.40 13.97
N PRO A 220 -13.42 6.54 13.25
CA PRO A 220 -12.93 6.52 11.88
C PRO A 220 -11.42 6.25 11.88
N ASP A 221 -10.93 5.48 10.92
CA ASP A 221 -9.52 5.03 10.86
C ASP A 221 -8.51 6.19 10.78
N ASP A 222 -8.97 7.32 10.26
CA ASP A 222 -8.22 8.57 10.11
C ASP A 222 -8.34 9.51 11.34
N ALA A 223 -8.94 9.05 12.45
CA ALA A 223 -8.93 9.80 13.69
C ALA A 223 -7.54 9.82 14.35
N PRO A 224 -7.18 10.90 15.07
CA PRO A 224 -6.00 10.89 15.91
C PRO A 224 -6.02 9.78 16.96
N SER A 225 -4.82 9.35 17.40
CA SER A 225 -4.67 8.23 18.34
C SER A 225 -5.38 8.45 19.68
N ARG A 226 -5.52 9.71 20.12
CA ARG A 226 -6.30 10.08 21.32
C ARG A 226 -7.78 9.66 21.28
N TYR A 227 -8.34 9.38 20.09
CA TYR A 227 -9.69 8.81 19.96
C TYR A 227 -9.70 7.29 19.76
N ARG A 228 -8.58 6.70 19.33
CA ARG A 228 -8.50 5.30 18.87
C ARG A 228 -7.80 4.34 19.84
N HIS A 229 -7.42 4.83 21.02
CA HIS A 229 -6.80 3.98 22.03
C HIS A 229 -7.79 2.90 22.53
N PRO A 230 -7.30 1.70 22.92
CA PRO A 230 -8.15 0.69 23.53
C PRO A 230 -8.65 1.15 24.92
N PRO A 231 -9.75 0.57 25.43
CA PRO A 231 -10.18 0.78 26.81
C PRO A 231 -9.09 0.35 27.79
N LEU A 232 -8.71 1.23 28.71
CA LEU A 232 -7.68 0.94 29.70
C LEU A 232 -7.90 1.70 31.01
N ILE A 233 -7.26 1.25 32.08
CA ILE A 233 -7.15 1.98 33.33
C ILE A 233 -5.68 2.16 33.70
N GLU A 234 -5.33 3.36 34.14
CA GLU A 234 -3.99 3.70 34.59
C GLU A 234 -4.01 4.03 36.08
N LEU A 235 -2.96 3.62 36.79
CA LEU A 235 -2.67 4.03 38.16
C LEU A 235 -1.22 4.48 38.25
N ALA A 236 -0.95 5.56 38.97
CA ALA A 236 0.42 6.04 39.17
C ALA A 236 0.56 6.81 40.49
N THR A 237 1.70 6.69 41.15
CA THR A 237 2.03 7.46 42.36
C THR A 237 2.92 8.67 42.08
N PHE A 238 3.12 9.03 40.82
CA PHE A 238 3.80 10.28 40.44
C PHE A 238 2.92 11.49 40.79
N ALA A 239 3.54 12.56 41.32
CA ALA A 239 2.80 13.76 41.70
C ALA A 239 2.30 14.54 40.48
N ASP A 240 3.09 14.66 39.42
CA ASP A 240 2.77 15.35 38.16
C ASP A 240 3.84 15.04 37.09
N TRP A 241 3.73 15.63 35.91
CA TRP A 241 4.75 15.45 34.87
C TRP A 241 6.13 16.01 35.26
N ALA A 242 6.17 17.03 36.11
CA ALA A 242 7.44 17.58 36.61
C ALA A 242 8.13 16.57 37.53
N ASP A 243 7.38 15.78 38.28
CA ASP A 243 7.87 14.67 39.08
C ASP A 243 8.44 13.52 38.23
N VAL A 244 7.76 13.17 37.13
CA VAL A 244 8.30 12.22 36.13
C VAL A 244 9.63 12.75 35.58
N SER A 245 9.66 14.00 35.12
CA SER A 245 10.85 14.66 34.58
C SER A 245 12.02 14.65 35.57
N ARG A 246 11.79 15.03 36.84
CA ARG A 246 12.82 15.03 37.90
C ARG A 246 13.34 13.63 38.21
N THR A 247 12.47 12.64 38.23
CA THR A 247 12.81 11.25 38.58
C THR A 247 13.87 10.68 37.63
N PHE A 248 13.78 11.00 36.33
CA PHE A 248 14.71 10.48 35.32
C PHE A 248 15.85 11.44 34.97
N ALA A 249 15.80 12.72 35.36
CA ALA A 249 16.78 13.73 34.95
C ALA A 249 18.24 13.35 35.25
N SER A 250 18.50 12.79 36.43
CA SER A 250 19.86 12.41 36.84
C SER A 250 20.45 11.27 36.02
N LEU A 251 19.61 10.41 35.44
CA LEU A 251 20.06 9.30 34.59
C LEU A 251 20.71 9.81 33.29
N TYR A 252 20.35 11.02 32.85
CA TYR A 252 20.80 11.60 31.59
C TYR A 252 21.77 12.78 31.76
N ALA A 253 22.31 13.00 32.96
CA ALA A 253 23.28 14.07 33.21
C ALA A 253 24.62 13.74 32.50
N PRO A 254 25.08 14.58 31.54
CA PRO A 254 26.26 14.24 30.72
C PRO A 254 27.61 14.60 31.37
N ASP A 255 27.59 15.30 32.51
CA ASP A 255 28.80 15.87 33.11
C ASP A 255 29.78 14.77 33.57
N GLY A 256 31.04 14.90 33.15
CA GLY A 256 32.12 13.99 33.55
C GLY A 256 32.05 12.58 32.94
N LEU A 257 31.17 12.33 31.96
CA LEU A 257 30.99 10.99 31.39
C LEU A 257 32.03 10.60 30.31
N ILE A 258 32.82 11.55 29.82
CA ILE A 258 33.92 11.31 28.87
C ILE A 258 35.24 11.52 29.61
N ALA A 259 35.97 10.42 29.86
CA ALA A 259 37.28 10.49 30.50
C ALA A 259 38.33 11.14 29.59
N PRO A 260 39.14 12.10 30.08
CA PRO A 260 40.24 12.67 29.32
C PRO A 260 41.20 11.59 28.80
N GLY A 261 41.64 11.71 27.54
CA GLY A 261 42.54 10.73 26.90
C GLY A 261 41.89 9.40 26.48
N SER A 262 40.58 9.21 26.71
CA SER A 262 39.86 8.03 26.21
C SER A 262 39.68 8.04 24.68
N ALA A 263 39.39 6.87 24.10
CA ALA A 263 39.09 6.77 22.67
C ALA A 263 37.86 7.63 22.27
N LEU A 264 36.86 7.73 23.15
CA LEU A 264 35.70 8.59 22.94
C LEU A 264 36.08 10.08 22.98
N ALA A 265 36.98 10.49 23.88
CA ALA A 265 37.51 11.86 23.88
C ALA A 265 38.28 12.17 22.59
N GLY A 266 39.02 11.19 22.06
CA GLY A 266 39.70 11.30 20.75
C GLY A 266 38.72 11.51 19.60
N GLU A 267 37.60 10.79 19.56
CA GLU A 267 36.55 11.00 18.54
C GLU A 267 35.93 12.39 18.65
N VAL A 268 35.60 12.85 19.86
CA VAL A 268 35.07 14.21 20.08
C VAL A 268 36.05 15.28 19.58
N ALA A 269 37.35 15.15 19.90
CA ALA A 269 38.37 16.07 19.43
C ALA A 269 38.51 16.05 17.90
N ALA A 270 38.40 14.87 17.28
CA ALA A 270 38.41 14.74 15.81
C ALA A 270 37.22 15.46 15.18
N ILE A 271 36.02 15.35 15.75
CA ILE A 271 34.83 16.08 15.29
C ILE A 271 35.06 17.59 15.43
N GLN A 272 35.54 18.07 16.57
CA GLN A 272 35.79 19.51 16.79
C GLN A 272 36.83 20.09 15.82
N THR A 273 37.79 19.27 15.39
CA THR A 273 38.83 19.64 14.42
C THR A 273 38.27 19.67 13.00
N ALA A 274 37.45 18.69 12.63
CA ALA A 274 36.84 18.59 11.30
C ALA A 274 35.73 19.63 11.08
N GLU A 275 34.97 19.95 12.13
CA GLU A 275 33.78 20.80 12.06
C GLU A 275 33.94 22.08 12.88
N ALA A 276 33.97 23.22 12.18
CA ALA A 276 34.13 24.53 12.83
C ALA A 276 32.84 25.02 13.51
N THR A 277 31.67 24.67 12.98
CA THR A 277 30.38 25.20 13.45
C THR A 277 29.72 24.29 14.49
N PRO A 278 28.95 24.84 15.46
CA PRO A 278 28.20 24.02 16.41
C PRO A 278 27.24 23.03 15.73
N ILE A 279 26.55 23.45 14.66
CA ILE A 279 25.65 22.58 13.90
C ILE A 279 26.40 21.46 13.15
N GLY A 280 27.57 21.76 12.57
CA GLY A 280 28.49 20.79 11.99
C GLY A 280 28.87 19.69 12.98
N ARG A 281 29.32 20.12 14.16
CA ARG A 281 29.69 19.22 15.26
C ARG A 281 28.52 18.37 15.74
N ALA A 282 27.33 18.96 15.90
CA ALA A 282 26.13 18.25 16.32
C ALA A 282 25.72 17.19 15.28
N GLN A 283 25.74 17.54 14.00
CA GLN A 283 25.45 16.61 12.92
C GLN A 283 26.43 15.45 12.90
N ARG A 284 27.74 15.74 13.00
CA ARG A 284 28.76 14.70 12.96
C ARG A 284 28.69 13.78 14.17
N ALA A 285 28.38 14.31 15.35
CA ALA A 285 28.14 13.49 16.53
C ALA A 285 26.90 12.59 16.36
N LEU A 286 25.79 13.14 15.82
CA LEU A 286 24.60 12.35 15.50
C LEU A 286 24.94 11.22 14.53
N GLU A 287 25.66 11.52 13.44
CA GLU A 287 26.10 10.53 12.46
C GLU A 287 26.96 9.43 13.11
N VAL A 288 27.92 9.80 13.95
CA VAL A 288 28.75 8.83 14.69
C VAL A 288 27.90 7.91 15.55
N VAL A 289 26.91 8.45 16.27
CA VAL A 289 26.02 7.63 17.12
C VAL A 289 25.09 6.74 16.29
N GLN A 290 24.55 7.22 15.16
CA GLN A 290 23.69 6.42 14.28
C GLN A 290 24.48 5.32 13.55
N ASP A 291 25.63 5.66 12.99
CA ASP A 291 26.34 4.80 12.04
C ASP A 291 27.36 3.88 12.72
N LYS A 292 27.98 4.29 13.84
CA LYS A 292 28.99 3.49 14.56
C LYS A 292 28.45 2.71 15.77
N ILE A 293 27.22 2.95 16.20
CA ILE A 293 26.60 2.26 17.34
C ILE A 293 25.35 1.52 16.86
N ARG A 294 25.38 0.18 16.91
CA ARG A 294 24.25 -0.67 16.53
C ARG A 294 23.13 -0.55 17.57
N TYR A 295 21.89 -0.47 17.11
CA TYR A 295 20.75 -0.58 18.01
C TYR A 295 20.62 -2.01 18.55
N LEU A 296 20.54 -2.13 19.87
CA LEU A 296 20.20 -3.35 20.60
C LEU A 296 19.35 -2.91 21.79
N ALA A 297 18.08 -3.30 21.85
CA ALA A 297 17.26 -2.97 23.01
C ALA A 297 17.76 -3.79 24.22
N VAL A 298 18.01 -3.14 25.35
CA VAL A 298 18.51 -3.80 26.57
C VAL A 298 17.63 -3.39 27.75
N GLY A 299 16.73 -4.28 28.17
CA GLY A 299 15.80 -4.10 29.29
C GLY A 299 16.27 -4.69 30.62
N MET A 300 17.36 -5.48 30.61
CA MET A 300 17.88 -6.20 31.78
C MET A 300 18.48 -5.28 32.85
N ASP A 301 18.47 -5.72 34.12
CA ASP A 301 19.15 -5.06 35.25
C ASP A 301 18.73 -3.58 35.46
N GLY A 302 17.43 -3.29 35.37
CA GLY A 302 16.89 -1.92 35.39
C GLY A 302 17.07 -1.15 34.06
N GLY A 303 17.52 -1.84 33.01
CA GLY A 303 17.72 -1.32 31.66
C GLY A 303 16.43 -0.85 30.97
N ASN A 304 15.25 -0.96 31.59
CA ASN A 304 14.03 -0.35 31.06
C ASN A 304 14.12 1.19 31.03
N TYR A 305 14.79 1.79 32.02
CA TYR A 305 14.89 3.25 32.16
C TYR A 305 16.33 3.77 32.32
N VAL A 306 17.25 2.93 32.79
CA VAL A 306 18.63 3.34 33.07
C VAL A 306 19.48 3.22 31.80
N PRO A 307 20.15 4.30 31.35
CA PRO A 307 21.02 4.25 30.17
C PRO A 307 22.34 3.55 30.46
N GLN A 308 22.86 2.80 29.48
CA GLN A 308 24.25 2.35 29.47
C GLN A 308 25.21 3.54 29.45
N LYS A 309 26.31 3.48 30.22
CA LYS A 309 27.31 4.55 30.28
C LYS A 309 27.97 4.80 28.91
N PRO A 310 28.26 6.06 28.52
CA PRO A 310 28.87 6.40 27.23
C PRO A 310 30.14 5.64 26.89
N ALA A 311 31.07 5.48 27.85
CA ALA A 311 32.29 4.71 27.65
C ALA A 311 32.00 3.25 27.26
N ARG A 312 31.06 2.59 27.96
CA ARG A 312 30.66 1.22 27.64
C ARG A 312 29.99 1.14 26.27
N THR A 313 29.08 2.07 25.94
CA THR A 313 28.43 2.15 24.62
C THR A 313 29.44 2.31 23.50
N TRP A 314 30.45 3.15 23.72
CA TRP A 314 31.55 3.32 22.79
C TRP A 314 32.38 2.04 22.62
N ASP A 315 32.70 1.35 23.71
CA ASP A 315 33.54 0.15 23.67
C ASP A 315 32.83 -1.05 23.02
N VAL A 316 31.55 -1.27 23.33
CA VAL A 316 30.79 -2.42 22.79
C VAL A 316 30.13 -2.17 21.44
N ARG A 317 30.06 -0.91 21.00
CA ARG A 317 29.46 -0.50 19.72
C ARG A 317 27.99 -0.90 19.55
N TYR A 318 27.27 -1.08 20.65
CA TYR A 318 25.82 -1.23 20.62
C TYR A 318 25.15 -0.59 21.85
N GLY A 319 23.88 -0.26 21.70
CA GLY A 319 23.03 0.26 22.77
C GLY A 319 21.63 0.59 22.26
N ASP A 320 20.70 0.79 23.19
CA ASP A 320 19.31 1.15 22.92
C ASP A 320 19.11 2.67 22.82
N CYS A 321 17.86 3.13 22.81
CA CYS A 321 17.52 4.56 22.76
C CYS A 321 18.15 5.37 23.89
N LYS A 322 18.22 4.80 25.09
CA LYS A 322 18.74 5.45 26.29
C LYS A 322 20.26 5.57 26.23
N ALA A 323 20.94 4.48 25.89
CA ALA A 323 22.38 4.42 25.74
C ALA A 323 22.89 5.38 24.65
N LYS A 324 22.21 5.40 23.50
CA LYS A 324 22.54 6.28 22.37
C LYS A 324 22.27 7.75 22.70
N THR A 325 21.17 8.05 23.40
CA THR A 325 20.85 9.41 23.88
C THR A 325 21.92 9.92 24.84
N LEU A 326 22.30 9.13 25.86
CA LEU A 326 23.31 9.58 26.82
C LEU A 326 24.69 9.74 26.19
N LEU A 327 25.07 8.85 25.27
CA LEU A 327 26.30 9.00 24.50
C LEU A 327 26.31 10.31 23.69
N LEU A 328 25.22 10.58 22.97
CA LEU A 328 25.10 11.81 22.17
C LEU A 328 25.14 13.07 23.05
N LEU A 329 24.42 13.08 24.19
CA LEU A 329 24.47 14.20 25.15
C LEU A 329 25.88 14.45 25.68
N ALA A 330 26.61 13.39 26.03
CA ALA A 330 27.99 13.49 26.51
C ALA A 330 28.92 14.08 25.43
N MET A 331 28.79 13.64 24.18
CA MET A 331 29.56 14.18 23.05
C MET A 331 29.23 15.66 22.79
N LEU A 332 27.95 16.03 22.74
CA LEU A 332 27.51 17.41 22.53
C LEU A 332 27.99 18.34 23.64
N LYS A 333 27.87 17.91 24.90
CA LYS A 333 28.35 18.65 26.07
C LYS A 333 29.85 18.91 26.01
N ALA A 334 30.65 17.90 25.65
CA ALA A 334 32.11 18.03 25.50
C ALA A 334 32.50 19.02 24.37
N MET A 335 31.61 19.26 23.42
CA MET A 335 31.77 20.24 22.34
C MET A 335 31.18 21.62 22.64
N GLY A 336 30.66 21.83 23.85
CA GLY A 336 30.06 23.10 24.29
C GLY A 336 28.67 23.36 23.72
N ILE A 337 27.95 22.31 23.30
CA ILE A 337 26.60 22.42 22.72
C ILE A 337 25.57 22.17 23.83
N GLU A 338 24.64 23.09 24.00
CA GLU A 338 23.52 22.94 24.93
C GLU A 338 22.55 21.87 24.41
N ALA A 339 22.33 20.82 25.20
CA ALA A 339 21.44 19.74 24.84
C ALA A 339 20.84 19.07 26.08
N GLU A 340 19.64 18.52 25.94
CA GLU A 340 18.91 17.80 26.99
C GLU A 340 18.20 16.56 26.45
N ALA A 341 17.96 15.57 27.34
CA ALA A 341 17.15 14.41 27.02
C ALA A 341 15.66 14.78 27.02
N VAL A 342 14.92 14.25 26.04
CA VAL A 342 13.47 14.32 25.98
C VAL A 342 12.90 12.91 25.80
N VAL A 343 11.83 12.59 26.52
CA VAL A 343 11.09 11.33 26.35
C VAL A 343 9.81 11.57 25.54
N ALA A 344 9.43 10.58 24.75
CA ALA A 344 8.30 10.67 23.84
C ALA A 344 7.57 9.33 23.72
N ASN A 345 6.34 9.39 23.20
CA ASN A 345 5.67 8.22 22.68
C ASN A 345 5.66 8.30 21.15
N VAL A 346 6.44 7.45 20.50
CA VAL A 346 6.41 7.30 19.05
C VAL A 346 5.20 6.41 18.70
N GLY A 347 4.26 6.96 17.94
CA GLY A 347 3.01 6.32 17.55
C GLY A 347 1.78 6.88 18.28
N GLU A 348 1.87 7.12 19.59
CA GLU A 348 0.77 7.62 20.42
C GLU A 348 1.09 8.97 21.10
N GLY A 349 2.03 9.72 20.55
CA GLY A 349 2.50 10.99 21.12
C GLY A 349 1.40 12.02 21.37
N ASP A 350 0.38 12.05 20.52
CA ASP A 350 -0.79 12.91 20.68
C ASP A 350 -1.75 12.47 21.81
N PHE A 351 -1.66 11.21 22.24
CA PHE A 351 -2.43 10.69 23.37
C PHE A 351 -1.78 11.02 24.72
N VAL A 352 -0.48 11.33 24.76
CA VAL A 352 0.28 11.60 26.00
C VAL A 352 -0.38 12.64 26.93
N PRO A 353 -0.90 13.79 26.44
CA PRO A 353 -1.57 14.77 27.32
C PRO A 353 -2.81 14.21 28.03
N GLU A 354 -3.44 13.18 27.48
CA GLU A 354 -4.59 12.51 28.07
C GLU A 354 -4.20 11.36 29.01
N ARG A 355 -2.93 10.95 29.05
CA ARG A 355 -2.47 9.91 29.97
C ARG A 355 -2.19 10.47 31.37
N LEU A 356 -2.15 9.61 32.37
CA LEU A 356 -1.64 9.97 33.69
C LEU A 356 -0.14 10.26 33.64
N PRO A 357 0.34 11.23 34.45
CA PRO A 357 1.76 11.38 34.70
C PRO A 357 2.39 10.07 35.17
N SER A 358 3.18 9.46 34.29
CA SER A 358 3.86 8.19 34.52
C SER A 358 4.99 8.01 33.51
N ALA A 359 5.95 7.14 33.81
CA ALA A 359 6.97 6.75 32.84
C ALA A 359 6.37 5.87 31.73
N ALA A 360 5.33 5.09 32.04
CA ALA A 360 4.60 4.24 31.10
C ALA A 360 3.89 5.01 29.97
N ALA A 361 3.80 6.34 30.06
CA ALA A 361 3.30 7.21 29.00
C ALA A 361 4.23 7.27 27.77
N PHE A 362 5.52 6.93 27.95
CA PHE A 362 6.57 7.09 26.95
C PHE A 362 7.19 5.74 26.56
N ASN A 363 7.59 5.61 25.30
CA ASN A 363 8.26 4.42 24.76
C ASN A 363 9.62 4.74 24.10
N HIS A 364 10.02 6.01 24.04
CA HIS A 364 11.24 6.45 23.36
C HIS A 364 11.92 7.63 24.07
N VAL A 365 13.23 7.78 23.86
CA VAL A 365 14.03 8.91 24.35
C VAL A 365 15.06 9.35 23.30
N PHE A 366 15.26 10.66 23.16
CA PHE A 366 16.23 11.26 22.24
C PHE A 366 16.68 12.64 22.73
N VAL A 367 17.50 13.34 21.93
CA VAL A 367 18.12 14.60 22.32
C VAL A 367 17.41 15.81 21.70
N ARG A 368 17.16 16.83 22.50
CA ARG A 368 16.93 18.21 22.02
C ARG A 368 18.22 19.00 22.19
N ALA A 369 18.76 19.54 21.10
CA ALA A 369 19.90 20.47 21.13
C ALA A 369 19.45 21.89 20.78
N THR A 370 20.00 22.90 21.45
CA THR A 370 19.76 24.32 21.17
C THR A 370 20.98 24.89 20.46
N ILE A 371 20.84 25.22 19.17
CA ILE A 371 21.91 25.78 18.34
C ILE A 371 21.36 27.00 17.61
N ASP A 372 22.05 28.13 17.72
CA ASP A 372 21.65 29.41 17.10
C ASP A 372 20.20 29.82 17.43
N GLY A 373 19.76 29.55 18.67
CA GLY A 373 18.40 29.84 19.14
C GLY A 373 17.32 28.89 18.59
N GLN A 374 17.69 27.81 17.90
CA GLN A 374 16.77 26.83 17.35
C GLN A 374 16.90 25.47 18.03
N SER A 375 15.76 24.84 18.33
CA SER A 375 15.70 23.46 18.78
C SER A 375 15.89 22.50 17.60
N LEU A 376 16.89 21.63 17.70
CA LEU A 376 17.14 20.50 16.81
C LEU A 376 16.81 19.20 17.56
N TRP A 377 16.15 18.26 16.86
CA TRP A 377 15.70 17.00 17.44
C TRP A 377 16.59 15.88 16.93
N LEU A 378 17.56 15.48 17.74
CA LEU A 378 18.64 14.58 17.35
C LEU A 378 18.36 13.17 17.91
N ASP A 379 17.87 12.28 17.06
CA ASP A 379 17.58 10.89 17.43
C ASP A 379 18.71 9.95 17.01
N GLY A 380 19.52 9.52 17.98
CA GLY A 380 20.62 8.58 17.75
C GLY A 380 20.19 7.15 17.36
N THR A 381 18.90 6.83 17.50
CA THR A 381 18.31 5.55 17.07
C THR A 381 17.80 5.57 15.64
N GLY A 382 17.54 6.77 15.11
CA GLY A 382 17.22 6.97 13.70
C GLY A 382 18.37 6.54 12.79
N SER A 383 18.13 6.61 11.48
CA SER A 383 19.09 6.14 10.49
C SER A 383 19.37 7.22 9.44
N ASN A 384 20.65 7.41 9.14
CA ASN A 384 21.11 8.18 7.99
C ASN A 384 20.68 9.67 7.99
N ALA A 385 20.56 10.30 9.16
CA ALA A 385 20.38 11.74 9.22
C ALA A 385 21.68 12.44 8.80
N ARG A 386 21.60 13.38 7.86
CA ARG A 386 22.73 14.17 7.36
C ARG A 386 22.52 15.65 7.62
N MET A 387 23.50 16.47 7.25
CA MET A 387 23.43 17.94 7.43
C MET A 387 22.18 18.56 6.83
N ALA A 388 21.70 18.01 5.71
CA ALA A 388 20.49 18.50 5.07
C ALA A 388 19.22 18.18 5.88
N ASP A 389 19.23 17.17 6.76
CA ASP A 389 18.04 16.66 7.45
C ASP A 389 18.01 17.01 8.95
N ILE A 390 19.11 17.56 9.50
CA ILE A 390 19.25 17.84 10.94
C ILE A 390 18.18 18.79 11.51
N ARG A 391 17.48 19.52 10.64
CA ARG A 391 16.41 20.46 11.00
C ARG A 391 15.02 19.85 10.91
N ASP A 392 14.91 18.61 10.46
CA ASP A 392 13.64 17.89 10.37
C ASP A 392 13.12 17.56 11.78
N THR A 393 11.81 17.42 11.89
CA THR A 393 11.14 17.23 13.19
C THR A 393 10.53 15.83 13.26
N PRO A 394 10.79 15.04 14.32
CA PRO A 394 10.22 13.71 14.44
C PRO A 394 8.70 13.79 14.66
N PRO A 395 7.93 12.79 14.21
CA PRO A 395 6.47 12.73 14.39
C PRO A 395 6.08 12.25 15.79
N ALA A 396 6.70 12.81 16.83
CA ALA A 396 6.50 12.41 18.22
C ALA A 396 5.33 13.15 18.90
N GLY A 397 4.75 14.18 18.28
CA GLY A 397 3.62 14.94 18.84
C GLY A 397 4.02 15.74 20.08
N TYR A 398 4.03 15.09 21.26
CA TYR A 398 4.44 15.65 22.54
C TYR A 398 5.71 14.98 23.07
N VAL A 399 6.55 15.77 23.72
CA VAL A 399 7.75 15.31 24.43
C VAL A 399 7.80 15.86 25.83
N LEU A 400 8.40 15.13 26.77
CA LEU A 400 8.69 15.62 28.11
C LEU A 400 10.21 15.81 28.28
N PRO A 401 10.69 17.04 28.45
CA PRO A 401 12.10 17.27 28.79
C PRO A 401 12.44 16.72 30.18
N LEU A 402 13.60 16.09 30.32
CA LEU A 402 14.07 15.53 31.59
C LEU A 402 14.98 16.55 32.30
N ARG A 403 14.48 17.21 33.35
CA ARG A 403 15.13 18.32 34.03
C ARG A 403 15.13 18.14 35.54
N ALA A 404 16.20 18.54 36.21
CA ALA A 404 16.31 18.48 37.67
C ALA A 404 15.25 19.37 38.38
N GLY A 405 14.81 20.46 37.75
CA GLY A 405 13.68 21.28 38.22
C GLY A 405 12.30 20.69 37.90
N GLY A 406 12.24 19.70 37.01
CA GLY A 406 11.03 19.17 36.41
C GLY A 406 10.58 19.97 35.17
N ALA A 407 9.71 19.36 34.38
CA ALA A 407 9.14 19.94 33.17
C ALA A 407 7.71 19.42 32.95
N THR A 408 6.99 20.03 32.02
CA THR A 408 5.69 19.54 31.52
C THR A 408 5.83 19.07 30.07
N PRO A 409 4.91 18.23 29.55
CA PRO A 409 4.94 17.87 28.14
C PRO A 409 4.80 19.09 27.24
N GLU A 410 5.61 19.13 26.19
CA GLU A 410 5.69 20.21 25.20
C GLU A 410 5.37 19.62 23.82
N ARG A 411 4.58 20.35 23.01
CA ARG A 411 4.27 19.92 21.64
C ARG A 411 5.43 20.25 20.70
N ILE A 412 5.86 19.30 19.89
CA ILE A 412 6.81 19.55 18.81
C ILE A 412 6.12 20.35 17.71
N VAL A 413 6.74 21.46 17.30
CA VAL A 413 6.31 22.21 16.11
C VAL A 413 6.79 21.47 14.87
N THR A 414 5.86 20.79 14.20
CA THR A 414 6.12 20.05 12.96
C THR A 414 6.52 20.98 11.81
N ARG A 415 7.55 20.59 11.05
CA ARG A 415 8.03 21.32 9.86
C ARG A 415 8.11 20.37 8.67
N ALA A 416 7.96 20.91 7.47
CA ALA A 416 8.24 20.16 6.25
C ALA A 416 9.72 19.77 6.20
N ASN A 417 10.02 18.57 5.73
CA ASN A 417 11.39 18.11 5.62
C ASN A 417 12.17 18.97 4.64
N ALA A 418 13.43 19.25 4.94
CA ALA A 418 14.26 20.10 4.10
C ALA A 418 14.38 19.55 2.66
N ARG A 419 14.61 18.24 2.55
CA ARG A 419 14.67 17.50 1.28
C ARG A 419 13.46 16.57 1.14
N PRO A 420 13.01 16.26 -0.08
CA PRO A 420 12.03 15.23 -0.27
C PRO A 420 12.62 13.88 0.17
N MET A 421 11.78 12.96 0.63
CA MET A 421 12.15 11.55 0.87
C MET A 421 12.56 10.85 -0.43
N ILE A 422 11.94 11.24 -1.56
CA ILE A 422 12.23 10.73 -2.89
C ILE A 422 12.36 11.92 -3.86
N ASP A 423 13.49 12.02 -4.56
CA ASP A 423 13.66 12.92 -5.71
C ASP A 423 13.69 12.07 -6.98
N LEU A 424 12.63 12.17 -7.79
CA LEU A 424 12.38 11.33 -8.96
C LEU A 424 12.55 12.14 -10.24
N THR A 425 13.46 11.74 -11.12
CA THR A 425 13.58 12.27 -12.48
C THR A 425 13.11 11.23 -13.49
N ILE A 426 12.22 11.64 -14.39
CA ILE A 426 11.65 10.81 -15.44
C ILE A 426 11.83 11.51 -16.78
N ASP A 427 12.55 10.87 -17.69
CA ASP A 427 12.65 11.28 -19.09
C ASP A 427 11.80 10.37 -19.96
N ALA A 428 10.75 10.92 -20.56
CA ALA A 428 9.87 10.24 -21.49
C ALA A 428 10.13 10.67 -22.93
N ASP A 429 10.16 9.71 -23.85
CA ASP A 429 10.18 10.00 -25.30
C ASP A 429 8.82 9.67 -25.92
N GLU A 430 8.01 10.70 -26.15
CA GLU A 430 6.69 10.60 -26.78
C GLU A 430 6.72 11.21 -28.20
N SER A 431 7.90 11.34 -28.82
CA SER A 431 8.11 12.16 -30.01
C SER A 431 7.59 11.57 -31.33
N GLY A 432 7.31 10.26 -31.37
CA GLY A 432 6.84 9.57 -32.57
C GLY A 432 5.35 9.77 -32.80
N ALA A 433 4.52 9.37 -31.82
CA ALA A 433 3.08 9.52 -31.87
C ALA A 433 2.45 9.40 -30.47
N VAL A 434 1.32 10.06 -30.26
CA VAL A 434 0.62 10.13 -28.95
C VAL A 434 -0.14 8.84 -28.58
N ASP A 435 -0.14 7.83 -29.43
CA ASP A 435 -0.79 6.53 -29.21
C ASP A 435 0.23 5.37 -29.17
N LEU A 436 1.52 5.70 -29.22
CA LEU A 436 2.60 4.77 -28.91
C LEU A 436 2.85 4.74 -27.39
N PRO A 437 3.32 3.60 -26.85
CA PRO A 437 3.84 3.50 -25.48
C PRO A 437 4.91 4.57 -25.17
N SER A 438 5.06 4.95 -23.91
CA SER A 438 6.07 5.91 -23.47
C SER A 438 7.31 5.17 -22.94
N PRO A 439 8.43 5.13 -23.65
CA PRO A 439 9.71 4.71 -23.10
C PRO A 439 10.23 5.77 -22.12
N LEU A 440 10.73 5.31 -20.98
CA LEU A 440 11.14 6.10 -19.84
C LEU A 440 12.60 5.79 -19.47
N ALA A 441 13.36 6.82 -19.11
CA ALA A 441 14.56 6.69 -18.30
C ALA A 441 14.30 7.32 -16.92
N ILE A 442 14.60 6.56 -15.87
CA ILE A 442 14.16 6.87 -14.51
C ILE A 442 15.38 6.91 -13.59
N THR A 443 15.47 7.94 -12.78
CA THR A 443 16.42 8.03 -11.65
C THR A 443 15.66 8.49 -10.42
N ALA A 444 15.67 7.70 -9.35
CA ALA A 444 15.09 8.06 -8.07
C ALA A 444 16.17 8.08 -6.99
N THR A 445 16.42 9.24 -6.39
CA THR A 445 17.27 9.37 -5.21
C THR A 445 16.40 9.30 -3.97
N ILE A 446 16.73 8.39 -3.06
CA ILE A 446 15.94 8.03 -1.90
C ILE A 446 16.74 8.34 -0.65
N HIS A 447 16.10 9.03 0.29
CA HIS A 447 16.72 9.58 1.49
C HIS A 447 16.18 8.93 2.79
N GLY A 448 16.91 9.10 3.89
CA GLY A 448 16.46 8.78 5.25
C GLY A 448 16.16 7.30 5.51
N GLY A 449 15.09 7.02 6.27
CA GLY A 449 14.72 5.67 6.68
C GLY A 449 14.43 4.71 5.53
N LEU A 450 13.80 5.19 4.44
CA LEU A 450 13.54 4.37 3.25
C LEU A 450 14.85 3.97 2.54
N ALA A 451 15.84 4.87 2.50
CA ALA A 451 17.16 4.54 1.96
C ALA A 451 17.86 3.45 2.78
N SER A 452 17.69 3.49 4.11
CA SER A 452 18.24 2.50 5.03
C SER A 452 17.56 1.14 4.88
N MET A 453 16.24 1.11 4.70
CA MET A 453 15.48 -0.10 4.36
C MET A 453 16.01 -0.71 3.04
N LEU A 454 16.17 0.09 1.98
CA LEU A 454 16.65 -0.40 0.69
C LEU A 454 18.09 -0.90 0.74
N ARG A 455 18.95 -0.25 1.54
CA ARG A 455 20.32 -0.73 1.77
C ARG A 455 20.33 -2.10 2.43
N MET A 456 19.47 -2.31 3.41
CA MET A 456 19.31 -3.60 4.07
C MET A 456 18.76 -4.66 3.09
N ALA A 457 17.70 -4.33 2.35
CA ALA A 457 17.13 -5.20 1.32
C ALA A 457 18.19 -5.61 0.29
N LYS A 458 19.02 -4.67 -0.19
CA LYS A 458 20.13 -4.95 -1.10
C LYS A 458 21.15 -5.96 -0.55
N SER A 459 21.36 -5.97 0.77
CA SER A 459 22.33 -6.85 1.43
C SER A 459 21.77 -8.24 1.79
N GLN A 460 20.44 -8.37 1.85
CA GLN A 460 19.77 -9.57 2.37
C GLN A 460 18.99 -10.34 1.31
N LEU A 461 18.42 -9.65 0.32
CA LEU A 461 17.57 -10.23 -0.70
C LEU A 461 18.39 -10.76 -1.89
N GLY A 462 17.87 -11.80 -2.54
CA GLY A 462 18.37 -12.26 -3.83
C GLY A 462 18.16 -11.23 -4.94
N ALA A 463 18.86 -11.39 -6.07
CA ALA A 463 18.76 -10.44 -7.18
C ALA A 463 17.34 -10.31 -7.76
N GLU A 464 16.58 -11.42 -7.78
CA GLU A 464 15.18 -11.47 -8.21
C GLU A 464 14.26 -10.73 -7.24
N GLU A 465 14.31 -11.05 -5.94
CA GLU A 465 13.54 -10.37 -4.90
C GLU A 465 13.82 -8.85 -4.85
N GLN A 466 15.08 -8.44 -5.07
CA GLN A 466 15.44 -7.02 -5.20
C GLN A 466 14.77 -6.39 -6.42
N ARG A 467 14.77 -7.09 -7.57
CA ARG A 467 14.13 -6.61 -8.80
C ARG A 467 12.64 -6.45 -8.60
N ASP A 468 11.98 -7.41 -7.96
CA ASP A 468 10.53 -7.35 -7.70
C ASP A 468 10.15 -6.22 -6.76
N LEU A 469 10.92 -6.04 -5.67
CA LEU A 469 10.76 -4.91 -4.77
C LEU A 469 10.86 -3.57 -5.53
N LEU A 470 11.89 -3.41 -6.35
CA LEU A 470 12.11 -2.18 -7.11
C LEU A 470 11.06 -1.98 -8.21
N ASN A 471 10.63 -3.04 -8.89
CA ASN A 471 9.55 -2.99 -9.87
C ASN A 471 8.24 -2.53 -9.23
N GLY A 472 7.88 -3.07 -8.05
CA GLY A 472 6.71 -2.63 -7.31
C GLY A 472 6.78 -1.14 -6.93
N MET A 473 7.95 -0.66 -6.50
CA MET A 473 8.17 0.76 -6.21
C MET A 473 8.03 1.64 -7.46
N LEU A 474 8.61 1.23 -8.59
CA LEU A 474 8.47 1.93 -9.86
C LEU A 474 7.00 1.99 -10.30
N GLN A 475 6.27 0.87 -10.26
CA GLN A 475 4.84 0.83 -10.60
C GLN A 475 4.02 1.79 -9.73
N GLN A 476 4.33 1.91 -8.44
CA GLN A 476 3.66 2.86 -7.54
C GLN A 476 3.97 4.32 -7.90
N TRP A 477 5.16 4.62 -8.43
CA TRP A 477 5.57 6.00 -8.73
C TRP A 477 5.18 6.48 -10.11
N ILE A 478 5.19 5.60 -11.12
CA ILE A 478 5.03 5.97 -12.53
C ILE A 478 3.89 5.23 -13.25
N GLY A 479 3.27 4.24 -12.60
CA GLY A 479 2.21 3.41 -13.16
C GLY A 479 2.69 2.09 -13.74
N GLU A 480 1.75 1.28 -14.19
CA GLU A 480 2.01 -0.04 -14.77
C GLU A 480 2.89 0.06 -16.03
N GLY A 481 3.90 -0.79 -16.10
CA GLY A 481 4.85 -0.83 -17.22
C GLY A 481 5.81 -2.01 -17.12
N GLN A 482 6.55 -2.23 -18.21
CA GLN A 482 7.68 -3.16 -18.25
C GLN A 482 8.95 -2.39 -17.93
N PHE A 483 9.73 -2.88 -16.96
CA PHE A 483 11.00 -2.26 -16.55
C PHE A 483 12.19 -3.16 -16.90
N ALA A 484 13.32 -2.52 -17.14
CA ALA A 484 14.57 -3.15 -17.51
C ALA A 484 15.76 -2.31 -16.98
N ASP A 485 16.95 -2.92 -16.90
CA ASP A 485 18.15 -2.26 -16.34
C ASP A 485 17.92 -1.66 -14.92
N VAL A 486 17.09 -2.33 -14.13
CA VAL A 486 16.74 -1.88 -12.77
C VAL A 486 17.94 -2.10 -11.86
N THR A 487 18.49 -1.02 -11.34
CA THR A 487 19.67 -1.04 -10.46
C THR A 487 19.42 -0.23 -9.21
N LEU A 488 20.00 -0.71 -8.11
CA LEU A 488 19.98 -0.05 -6.81
C LEU A 488 21.42 0.16 -6.34
N THR A 489 21.84 1.42 -6.22
CA THR A 489 23.22 1.80 -5.83
C THR A 489 23.20 2.76 -4.66
N ALA A 490 24.22 2.71 -3.79
CA ALA A 490 24.40 3.76 -2.78
C ALA A 490 25.01 5.00 -3.44
N ASP A 491 24.57 6.19 -3.04
CA ASP A 491 25.11 7.47 -3.50
C ASP A 491 26.11 8.03 -2.50
N GLY A 492 27.40 7.81 -2.78
CA GLY A 492 28.51 8.40 -2.04
C GLY A 492 28.43 8.21 -0.50
N PRO A 493 29.01 9.16 0.27
CA PRO A 493 29.01 9.10 1.73
C PRO A 493 27.68 9.56 2.37
N SER A 494 26.74 10.14 1.61
CA SER A 494 25.45 10.58 2.17
C SER A 494 24.59 9.40 2.63
N GLY A 495 24.84 8.21 2.09
CA GLY A 495 24.06 7.01 2.40
C GLY A 495 22.66 7.00 1.77
N ASP A 496 22.41 7.92 0.84
CA ASP A 496 21.23 7.88 0.00
C ASP A 496 21.29 6.65 -0.93
N MET A 497 20.12 6.17 -1.35
CA MET A 497 20.01 5.07 -2.31
C MET A 497 19.47 5.60 -3.62
N VAL A 498 20.10 5.22 -4.73
CA VAL A 498 19.69 5.62 -6.08
C VAL A 498 19.19 4.41 -6.82
N VAL A 499 17.94 4.49 -7.26
CA VAL A 499 17.33 3.55 -8.20
C VAL A 499 17.46 4.13 -9.60
N ARG A 500 18.02 3.35 -10.53
CA ARG A 500 17.98 3.67 -11.97
C ARG A 500 17.26 2.56 -12.70
N ALA A 501 16.43 2.93 -13.66
CA ALA A 501 15.72 1.99 -14.52
C ALA A 501 15.45 2.60 -15.89
N THR A 502 15.30 1.73 -16.88
CA THR A 502 14.56 2.06 -18.10
C THR A 502 13.21 1.36 -18.05
N GLY A 503 12.21 1.91 -18.72
CA GLY A 503 10.88 1.31 -18.71
C GLY A 503 10.06 1.69 -19.92
N VAL A 504 8.95 0.99 -20.11
CA VAL A 504 7.93 1.41 -21.05
C VAL A 504 6.57 1.27 -20.38
N THR A 505 5.81 2.35 -20.38
CA THR A 505 4.42 2.37 -19.92
C THR A 505 3.48 2.43 -21.11
N THR A 506 2.21 2.11 -20.89
CA THR A 506 1.17 2.39 -21.89
C THR A 506 1.10 3.89 -22.20
N THR A 507 0.47 4.26 -23.33
CA THR A 507 0.39 5.69 -23.69
C THR A 507 -0.32 6.49 -22.57
N PRO A 508 0.29 7.57 -22.05
CA PRO A 508 -0.33 8.43 -21.05
C PRO A 508 -1.37 9.37 -21.66
N TRP A 509 -1.51 9.37 -22.98
CA TRP A 509 -2.53 10.12 -23.69
C TRP A 509 -3.85 9.36 -23.70
N ARG A 510 -4.93 10.07 -23.43
CA ARG A 510 -6.31 9.56 -23.46
C ARG A 510 -7.12 10.37 -24.46
N SER A 511 -8.16 9.74 -25.01
CA SER A 511 -9.14 10.45 -25.83
C SER A 511 -10.24 10.97 -24.91
N GLU A 512 -10.44 12.27 -24.89
CA GLU A 512 -11.49 12.96 -24.13
C GLU A 512 -12.04 14.08 -25.01
N ASP A 513 -13.37 14.14 -25.20
CA ASP A 513 -14.04 15.07 -26.11
C ASP A 513 -13.42 15.11 -27.51
N ARG A 514 -13.13 13.93 -28.09
CA ARG A 514 -12.46 13.75 -29.41
C ARG A 514 -11.06 14.36 -29.51
N ARG A 515 -10.46 14.80 -28.41
CA ARG A 515 -9.11 15.35 -28.35
C ARG A 515 -8.19 14.40 -27.60
N ARG A 516 -6.91 14.40 -27.97
CA ARG A 516 -5.90 13.65 -27.22
C ARG A 516 -5.36 14.52 -26.11
N LYS A 517 -5.59 14.09 -24.88
CA LYS A 517 -5.15 14.80 -23.68
C LYS A 517 -4.18 13.94 -22.88
N ARG A 518 -3.17 14.56 -22.28
CA ARG A 518 -2.17 13.92 -21.45
C ARG A 518 -2.17 14.57 -20.07
N SER A 519 -2.41 13.80 -19.01
CA SER A 519 -2.25 14.30 -17.64
C SER A 519 -0.80 14.68 -17.37
N LEU A 520 -0.57 15.81 -16.70
CA LEU A 520 0.77 16.26 -16.35
C LEU A 520 1.17 15.95 -14.90
N THR A 521 0.25 15.43 -14.09
CA THR A 521 0.54 14.92 -12.74
C THR A 521 0.01 13.50 -12.60
N TYR A 522 0.77 12.65 -11.91
CA TYR A 522 0.40 11.27 -11.63
C TYR A 522 -0.07 11.10 -10.19
N ARG A 523 0.78 11.48 -9.21
CA ARG A 523 0.45 11.28 -7.78
C ARG A 523 -0.78 12.05 -7.35
N TYR A 524 -0.85 13.33 -7.71
CA TYR A 524 -1.93 14.19 -7.22
C TYR A 524 -3.24 14.00 -7.99
N ALA A 525 -3.17 13.50 -9.23
CA ALA A 525 -4.34 13.02 -9.96
C ALA A 525 -5.02 11.82 -9.26
N ASN A 526 -4.24 10.97 -8.59
CA ASN A 526 -4.71 9.80 -7.85
C ASN A 526 -4.96 10.07 -6.36
N PHE A 527 -4.82 11.32 -5.90
CA PHE A 527 -5.04 11.69 -4.50
C PHE A 527 -6.52 11.74 -4.14
N GLY A 528 -6.95 11.02 -3.09
CA GLY A 528 -8.31 11.04 -2.56
C GLY A 528 -8.40 11.61 -1.15
N PHE A 529 -9.41 12.44 -0.89
CA PHE A 529 -9.74 12.95 0.43
C PHE A 529 -11.23 12.76 0.70
N ALA A 530 -11.58 11.65 1.35
CA ALA A 530 -12.97 11.30 1.66
C ALA A 530 -13.14 10.78 3.10
N PRO A 531 -12.62 11.49 4.12
CA PRO A 531 -12.76 11.08 5.52
C PRO A 531 -14.23 11.03 5.92
N ASP A 532 -14.75 9.93 6.48
CA ASP A 532 -16.17 9.84 6.84
C ASP A 532 -16.46 10.58 8.15
N ARG A 533 -17.36 11.56 8.08
CA ARG A 533 -17.85 12.35 9.22
C ARG A 533 -19.39 12.43 9.21
N SER A 534 -20.04 11.46 8.57
CA SER A 534 -21.49 11.40 8.44
C SER A 534 -22.19 10.87 9.70
N ARG A 535 -21.49 10.08 10.52
CA ARG A 535 -22.03 9.54 11.77
C ARG A 535 -22.04 10.62 12.86
N PRO A 536 -23.11 10.75 13.66
CA PRO A 536 -23.21 11.77 14.73
C PRO A 536 -22.03 11.75 15.72
N GLU A 537 -21.53 10.56 16.04
CA GLU A 537 -20.36 10.37 16.92
C GLU A 537 -19.03 10.85 16.31
N TRP A 538 -18.96 11.05 15.00
CA TRP A 538 -17.73 11.40 14.28
C TRP A 538 -17.65 12.87 13.90
N THR A 539 -18.75 13.64 13.99
CA THR A 539 -18.82 15.02 13.44
C THR A 539 -17.82 15.99 14.07
N GLY A 540 -17.34 15.72 15.29
CA GLY A 540 -16.35 16.52 16.00
C GLY A 540 -14.91 16.00 15.91
N ILE A 541 -14.68 14.85 15.27
CA ILE A 541 -13.39 14.18 15.26
C ILE A 541 -12.53 14.71 14.10
N PRO A 542 -11.33 15.28 14.35
CA PRO A 542 -10.46 15.75 13.28
C PRO A 542 -9.87 14.59 12.47
N VAL A 543 -9.26 14.92 11.33
CA VAL A 543 -8.60 13.98 10.42
C VAL A 543 -7.09 14.09 10.62
N VAL A 544 -6.41 12.98 10.87
CA VAL A 544 -4.95 12.96 10.97
C VAL A 544 -4.32 13.11 9.59
N VAL A 545 -3.29 13.96 9.50
CA VAL A 545 -2.47 14.13 8.30
C VAL A 545 -1.16 13.36 8.52
N PRO A 546 -0.70 12.55 7.54
CA PRO A 546 0.56 11.83 7.65
C PRO A 546 1.73 12.75 8.04
N ALA A 547 2.68 12.21 8.79
CA ALA A 547 3.92 12.90 9.16
C ALA A 547 4.57 13.56 7.94
N PRO A 548 5.26 14.72 8.09
CA PRO A 548 5.83 15.42 6.96
C PRO A 548 6.80 14.53 6.19
N THR A 549 6.46 14.27 4.95
CA THR A 549 7.28 13.57 3.97
C THR A 549 7.01 14.19 2.61
N GLY A 550 8.08 14.38 1.84
CA GLY A 550 8.02 15.03 0.54
C GLY A 550 8.41 14.08 -0.57
N ILE A 551 7.82 14.23 -1.75
CA ILE A 551 8.35 13.63 -2.96
C ILE A 551 8.37 14.69 -4.04
N ARG A 552 9.51 14.81 -4.71
CA ARG A 552 9.69 15.65 -5.88
C ARG A 552 9.72 14.77 -7.12
N SER A 553 9.10 15.24 -8.20
CA SER A 553 9.04 14.57 -9.49
C SER A 553 9.35 15.58 -10.59
N LEU A 554 10.49 15.38 -11.26
CA LEU A 554 10.90 16.10 -12.46
C LEU A 554 10.60 15.22 -13.68
N LEU A 555 9.50 15.51 -14.36
CA LEU A 555 9.11 14.83 -15.60
C LEU A 555 9.52 15.69 -16.80
N ARG A 556 10.26 15.10 -17.74
CA ARG A 556 10.62 15.71 -19.03
C ARG A 556 10.09 14.84 -20.16
N VAL A 557 9.30 15.42 -21.06
CA VAL A 557 8.61 14.70 -22.14
C VAL A 557 9.01 15.30 -23.47
N LYS A 558 9.65 14.52 -24.35
CA LYS A 558 9.84 14.90 -25.75
C LYS A 558 8.52 14.71 -26.48
N LEU A 559 8.01 15.78 -27.10
CA LEU A 559 6.69 15.79 -27.71
C LEU A 559 6.75 15.57 -29.23
N PRO A 560 5.68 15.01 -29.84
CA PRO A 560 5.55 14.94 -31.29
C PRO A 560 5.70 16.30 -31.94
N GLU A 561 6.39 16.35 -33.07
CA GLU A 561 6.58 17.56 -33.88
C GLU A 561 7.08 18.77 -33.07
N GLY A 562 7.85 18.54 -31.99
CA GLY A 562 8.34 19.60 -31.12
C GLY A 562 7.24 20.33 -30.33
N GLY A 563 6.08 19.69 -30.10
CA GLY A 563 4.96 20.28 -29.36
C GLY A 563 4.12 21.28 -30.16
N ARG A 564 4.24 21.28 -31.49
CA ARG A 564 3.52 22.21 -32.39
C ARG A 564 2.01 22.17 -32.13
N GLY A 565 1.42 23.34 -31.87
CA GLY A 565 -0.01 23.52 -31.69
C GLY A 565 -0.60 22.92 -30.40
N MET A 566 0.22 22.35 -29.52
CA MET A 566 -0.27 21.82 -28.25
C MET A 566 -0.65 22.92 -27.28
N THR A 567 -1.75 22.72 -26.56
CA THR A 567 -2.29 23.71 -25.61
C THR A 567 -2.40 23.10 -24.21
N LEU A 568 -2.16 23.91 -23.19
CA LEU A 568 -2.36 23.50 -21.80
C LEU A 568 -3.80 23.84 -21.35
N GLU A 569 -4.52 22.84 -20.85
CA GLU A 569 -5.76 23.01 -20.10
C GLU A 569 -5.47 22.87 -18.60
N GLY A 570 -6.23 23.55 -17.74
CA GLY A 570 -6.02 23.55 -16.30
C GLY A 570 -4.87 24.44 -15.83
N THR A 571 -4.47 24.25 -14.58
CA THR A 571 -3.50 25.12 -13.88
C THR A 571 -2.09 24.52 -13.97
N GLY A 572 -1.25 25.07 -14.84
CA GLY A 572 0.13 24.61 -15.05
C GLY A 572 1.02 24.75 -13.82
N ASP A 573 1.20 25.97 -13.32
CA ASP A 573 1.99 26.25 -12.12
C ASP A 573 1.10 26.25 -10.88
N ALA A 574 1.58 25.71 -9.77
CA ALA A 574 0.81 25.61 -8.54
C ALA A 574 1.67 25.92 -7.31
N ASP A 575 1.10 26.63 -6.34
CA ASP A 575 1.55 26.68 -4.94
C ASP A 575 0.28 26.62 -4.09
N LEU A 576 -0.17 25.40 -3.80
CA LEU A 576 -1.46 25.14 -3.17
C LEU A 576 -1.31 24.31 -1.91
N ARG A 577 -2.19 24.57 -0.94
CA ARG A 577 -2.34 23.78 0.28
C ARG A 577 -3.75 23.23 0.34
N VAL A 578 -3.89 21.92 0.37
CA VAL A 578 -5.19 21.25 0.41
C VAL A 578 -5.07 19.87 1.04
N ALA A 579 -6.05 19.51 1.86
CA ALA A 579 -6.20 18.22 2.53
C ALA A 579 -4.94 17.78 3.30
N GLY A 580 -4.20 18.72 3.90
CA GLY A 580 -2.96 18.43 4.64
C GLY A 580 -1.73 18.19 3.75
N PHE A 581 -1.79 18.60 2.48
CA PHE A 581 -0.66 18.56 1.56
C PHE A 581 -0.32 19.95 1.04
N VAL A 582 0.95 20.18 0.74
CA VAL A 582 1.46 21.33 0.00
C VAL A 582 1.99 20.84 -1.33
N VAL A 583 1.51 21.43 -2.42
CA VAL A 583 1.96 21.12 -3.78
C VAL A 583 2.59 22.36 -4.39
N LYS A 584 3.84 22.21 -4.82
CA LYS A 584 4.58 23.20 -5.59
C LYS A 584 4.90 22.62 -6.95
N ARG A 585 4.41 23.25 -8.02
CA ARG A 585 4.62 22.80 -9.40
C ARG A 585 5.05 23.95 -10.29
N THR A 586 6.01 23.67 -11.16
CA THR A 586 6.31 24.51 -12.32
C THR A 586 6.22 23.71 -13.61
N THR A 587 5.62 24.29 -14.65
CA THR A 587 5.40 23.67 -15.96
C THR A 587 6.00 24.54 -17.05
N ARG A 588 6.85 23.96 -17.91
CA ARG A 588 7.47 24.67 -19.03
C ARG A 588 7.46 23.84 -20.30
N LEU A 589 7.17 24.47 -21.43
CA LEU A 589 7.31 23.90 -22.76
C LEU A 589 8.38 24.70 -23.53
N SER A 590 9.50 24.06 -23.84
CA SER A 590 10.59 24.70 -24.59
C SER A 590 11.36 23.69 -25.42
N ASN A 591 11.71 24.05 -26.66
CA ASN A 591 12.49 23.21 -27.58
C ASN A 591 11.90 21.81 -27.79
N GLY A 592 10.56 21.70 -27.85
CA GLY A 592 9.87 20.42 -28.01
C GLY A 592 9.88 19.51 -26.79
N VAL A 593 10.31 20.01 -25.63
CA VAL A 593 10.31 19.29 -24.36
C VAL A 593 9.37 19.98 -23.38
N LEU A 594 8.39 19.23 -22.88
CA LEU A 594 7.59 19.61 -21.72
C LEU A 594 8.33 19.19 -20.45
N THR A 595 8.56 20.13 -19.52
CA THR A 595 9.17 19.89 -18.23
C THR A 595 8.18 20.24 -17.13
N ILE A 596 7.95 19.31 -16.20
CA ILE A 596 7.12 19.49 -15.01
C ILE A 596 7.99 19.16 -13.80
N ASP A 597 8.19 20.13 -12.92
CA ASP A 597 8.85 19.95 -11.63
C ASP A 597 7.81 20.13 -10.54
N GLU A 598 7.37 19.01 -9.93
CA GLU A 598 6.32 18.97 -8.91
C GLU A 598 6.87 18.40 -7.61
N ARG A 599 6.73 19.14 -6.50
CA ARG A 599 6.99 18.67 -5.14
C ARG A 599 5.68 18.63 -4.37
N VAL A 600 5.40 17.48 -3.77
CA VAL A 600 4.23 17.25 -2.90
C VAL A 600 4.75 16.87 -1.51
N ASP A 601 4.40 17.66 -0.50
CA ASP A 601 4.73 17.41 0.90
C ASP A 601 3.46 17.21 1.71
N SER A 602 3.38 16.15 2.53
CA SER A 602 2.43 16.14 3.64
C SER A 602 2.83 17.16 4.69
N THR A 603 1.86 17.82 5.31
CA THR A 603 2.14 18.90 6.27
C THR A 603 2.36 18.40 7.69
N GLY A 604 1.98 17.16 7.97
CA GLY A 604 1.72 16.70 9.33
C GLY A 604 0.55 17.43 9.99
N GLY A 605 0.13 16.94 11.15
CA GLY A 605 -0.90 17.56 11.98
C GLY A 605 -2.30 17.00 11.72
N GLU A 606 -3.30 17.89 11.80
CA GLU A 606 -4.72 17.53 11.77
C GLU A 606 -5.54 18.54 10.97
N ILE A 607 -6.58 18.03 10.30
CA ILE A 607 -7.63 18.83 9.69
C ILE A 607 -8.83 18.84 10.64
N PRO A 608 -9.27 20.00 11.14
CA PRO A 608 -10.47 20.09 11.98
C PRO A 608 -11.69 19.50 11.28
N ALA A 609 -12.56 18.80 12.01
CA ALA A 609 -13.76 18.17 11.44
C ALA A 609 -14.64 19.16 10.66
N ALA A 610 -14.75 20.39 11.16
CA ALA A 610 -15.48 21.49 10.51
C ALA A 610 -14.89 21.92 9.16
N GLN A 611 -13.61 21.66 8.90
CA GLN A 611 -12.94 21.99 7.64
C GLN A 611 -13.04 20.85 6.61
N VAL A 612 -13.48 19.65 6.99
CA VAL A 612 -13.54 18.49 6.08
C VAL A 612 -14.35 18.79 4.81
N ALA A 613 -15.49 19.47 4.93
CA ALA A 613 -16.31 19.83 3.77
C ALA A 613 -15.59 20.83 2.84
N ALA A 614 -14.94 21.85 3.41
CA ALA A 614 -14.17 22.83 2.64
C ALA A 614 -12.94 22.20 1.97
N GLU A 615 -12.26 21.28 2.65
CA GLU A 615 -11.12 20.55 2.07
C GLU A 615 -11.56 19.59 0.97
N ARG A 616 -12.73 18.95 1.06
CA ARG A 616 -13.31 18.18 -0.05
C ARG A 616 -13.59 19.05 -1.26
N ASP A 617 -14.17 20.24 -1.05
CA ASP A 617 -14.43 21.21 -2.12
C ASP A 617 -13.14 21.72 -2.76
N ALA A 618 -12.11 22.00 -1.94
CA ALA A 618 -10.79 22.37 -2.43
C ALA A 618 -10.15 21.23 -3.24
N VAL A 619 -10.26 19.98 -2.80
CA VAL A 619 -9.80 18.81 -3.59
C VAL A 619 -10.58 18.65 -4.88
N ALA A 620 -11.90 18.86 -4.87
CA ALA A 620 -12.73 18.78 -6.07
C ALA A 620 -12.36 19.89 -7.09
N THR A 621 -12.20 21.12 -6.61
CA THR A 621 -11.78 22.28 -7.42
C THR A 621 -10.41 22.05 -8.04
N MET A 622 -9.45 21.61 -7.22
CA MET A 622 -8.11 21.26 -7.67
C MET A 622 -8.12 20.14 -8.71
N ARG A 623 -8.92 19.08 -8.51
CA ARG A 623 -9.09 17.98 -9.49
C ARG A 623 -9.64 18.49 -10.82
N ALA A 624 -10.61 19.38 -10.79
CA ALA A 624 -11.19 19.99 -11.98
C ALA A 624 -10.19 20.90 -12.73
N GLN A 625 -9.12 21.35 -12.07
CA GLN A 625 -8.07 22.20 -12.63
C GLN A 625 -6.74 21.48 -12.87
N LEU A 626 -6.72 20.14 -12.81
CA LEU A 626 -5.49 19.38 -13.06
C LEU A 626 -4.95 19.69 -14.46
N PRO A 627 -3.64 19.99 -14.58
CA PRO A 627 -3.06 20.36 -15.86
C PRO A 627 -3.05 19.17 -16.82
N GLN A 628 -3.53 19.42 -18.03
CA GLN A 628 -3.52 18.47 -19.12
C GLN A 628 -2.95 19.13 -20.38
N LEU A 629 -2.09 18.42 -21.09
CA LEU A 629 -1.64 18.84 -22.42
C LEU A 629 -2.61 18.29 -23.46
N VAL A 630 -3.11 19.16 -24.33
CA VAL A 630 -4.03 18.80 -25.42
C VAL A 630 -3.28 18.85 -26.74
N ALA A 631 -3.34 17.75 -27.49
CA ALA A 631 -2.72 17.65 -28.80
C ALA A 631 -3.71 18.06 -29.92
N PRO A 632 -3.24 18.77 -30.95
CA PRO A 632 -3.99 19.00 -32.18
C PRO A 632 -4.50 17.72 -32.84
N ALA A 633 -5.61 17.82 -33.59
CA ALA A 633 -6.20 16.68 -34.28
C ALA A 633 -5.25 16.03 -35.31
N ASP A 634 -4.38 16.81 -35.94
CA ASP A 634 -3.38 16.38 -36.92
C ASP A 634 -2.10 15.80 -36.30
N THR A 635 -2.01 15.75 -34.96
CA THR A 635 -0.85 15.15 -34.28
C THR A 635 -0.65 13.69 -34.73
N PRO A 636 0.58 13.25 -35.03
CA PRO A 636 0.86 11.90 -35.51
C PRO A 636 0.20 10.78 -34.68
N ARG A 637 -0.22 9.72 -35.39
CA ARG A 637 -0.78 8.47 -34.84
C ARG A 637 -0.02 7.29 -35.42
N ARG A 638 0.08 6.19 -34.70
CA ARG A 638 0.80 4.98 -35.16
C ARG A 638 0.31 4.48 -36.52
N TRP A 639 -1.01 4.60 -36.80
CA TRP A 639 -1.59 4.19 -38.08
C TRP A 639 -1.44 5.19 -39.21
N THR A 640 -1.01 6.43 -38.93
CA THR A 640 -0.67 7.39 -40.00
C THR A 640 0.81 7.33 -40.37
N MET A 641 1.67 6.78 -39.51
CA MET A 641 3.11 6.60 -39.75
C MET A 641 3.39 5.59 -40.88
N THR A 642 4.27 5.96 -41.82
CA THR A 642 4.78 5.04 -42.84
C THR A 642 5.74 4.01 -42.22
N PRO A 643 5.96 2.84 -42.86
CA PRO A 643 6.97 1.89 -42.38
C PRO A 643 8.35 2.51 -42.17
N ALA A 644 8.78 3.40 -43.08
CA ALA A 644 10.04 4.13 -42.93
C ALA A 644 10.04 5.09 -41.73
N ALA A 645 8.91 5.73 -41.43
CA ALA A 645 8.78 6.60 -40.25
C ALA A 645 8.80 5.79 -38.94
N ILE A 646 8.19 4.60 -38.92
CA ILE A 646 8.23 3.67 -37.77
C ILE A 646 9.68 3.22 -37.52
N GLU A 647 10.38 2.75 -38.55
CA GLU A 647 11.78 2.31 -38.46
C GLU A 647 12.75 3.47 -38.14
N GLY A 648 12.43 4.68 -38.57
CA GLY A 648 13.19 5.89 -38.27
C GLY A 648 12.94 6.45 -36.85
N SER A 649 11.84 6.08 -36.20
CA SER A 649 11.39 6.70 -34.95
C SER A 649 12.30 6.37 -33.76
N GLY A 650 12.77 7.42 -33.06
CA GLY A 650 13.53 7.30 -31.82
C GLY A 650 12.71 6.63 -30.71
N GLN A 651 11.44 7.02 -30.57
CA GLN A 651 10.50 6.43 -29.62
C GLN A 651 10.34 4.92 -29.85
N VAL A 652 10.10 4.47 -31.09
CA VAL A 652 9.95 3.04 -31.41
C VAL A 652 11.22 2.25 -31.09
N LYS A 653 12.39 2.79 -31.44
CA LYS A 653 13.69 2.17 -31.09
C LYS A 653 13.88 2.03 -29.59
N ALA A 654 13.53 3.07 -28.82
CA ALA A 654 13.63 3.05 -27.37
C ALA A 654 12.68 2.01 -26.74
N ILE A 655 11.43 1.92 -27.22
CA ILE A 655 10.47 0.89 -26.77
C ILE A 655 11.01 -0.53 -27.03
N ARG A 656 11.48 -0.79 -28.26
CA ARG A 656 12.06 -2.08 -28.64
C ARG A 656 13.27 -2.44 -27.78
N ALA A 657 14.12 -1.47 -27.47
CA ALA A 657 15.30 -1.67 -26.63
C ALA A 657 14.92 -2.07 -25.21
N VAL A 658 13.93 -1.42 -24.59
CA VAL A 658 13.44 -1.78 -23.25
C VAL A 658 12.89 -3.20 -23.23
N PHE A 659 12.04 -3.57 -24.20
CA PHE A 659 11.52 -4.94 -24.25
C PHE A 659 12.62 -5.98 -24.51
N ALA A 660 13.56 -5.71 -25.42
CA ALA A 660 14.68 -6.61 -25.68
C ALA A 660 15.53 -6.81 -24.42
N LYS A 661 15.74 -5.74 -23.64
CA LYS A 661 16.47 -5.79 -22.38
C LYS A 661 15.70 -6.56 -21.31
N ALA A 662 14.41 -6.31 -21.12
CA ALA A 662 13.56 -7.04 -20.18
C ALA A 662 13.57 -8.56 -20.45
N ILE A 663 13.46 -8.95 -21.72
CA ILE A 663 13.57 -10.35 -22.16
C ILE A 663 14.98 -10.93 -21.90
N ALA A 664 16.03 -10.13 -22.05
CA ALA A 664 17.40 -10.58 -21.77
C ALA A 664 17.67 -10.71 -20.26
N ASP A 665 17.03 -9.88 -19.44
CA ASP A 665 17.13 -9.91 -17.98
C ASP A 665 16.42 -11.12 -17.37
N ASP A 666 15.42 -11.68 -18.06
CA ASP A 666 14.79 -12.97 -17.78
C ASP A 666 14.15 -13.59 -19.05
N VAL A 667 14.76 -14.67 -19.56
CA VAL A 667 14.36 -15.32 -20.83
C VAL A 667 13.20 -16.31 -20.68
N GLU A 668 12.84 -16.67 -19.45
CA GLU A 668 11.71 -17.55 -19.14
C GLU A 668 10.51 -16.78 -18.59
N GLU A 669 10.62 -15.46 -18.45
CA GLU A 669 9.52 -14.57 -18.03
C GLU A 669 8.59 -14.22 -19.22
N PRO A 670 7.29 -14.59 -19.17
CA PRO A 670 6.34 -14.37 -20.29
C PRO A 670 6.01 -12.91 -20.62
N SER A 671 6.04 -12.02 -19.63
CA SER A 671 5.53 -10.64 -19.77
C SER A 671 6.28 -9.81 -20.81
N GLY A 672 7.61 -9.94 -20.89
CA GLY A 672 8.45 -9.21 -21.85
C GLY A 672 8.12 -9.56 -23.30
N TYR A 673 7.98 -10.85 -23.60
CA TYR A 673 7.59 -11.34 -24.94
C TYR A 673 6.17 -10.92 -25.31
N THR A 674 5.22 -11.07 -24.39
CA THR A 674 3.81 -10.72 -24.63
C THR A 674 3.64 -9.23 -24.92
N SER A 675 4.32 -8.39 -24.15
CA SER A 675 4.30 -6.94 -24.32
C SER A 675 4.92 -6.51 -25.65
N ARG A 676 6.09 -7.09 -26.00
CA ARG A 676 6.73 -6.81 -27.29
C ARG A 676 5.88 -7.28 -28.46
N ALA A 677 5.31 -8.49 -28.40
CA ALA A 677 4.44 -9.02 -29.45
C ALA A 677 3.23 -8.11 -29.71
N THR A 678 2.59 -7.65 -28.64
CA THR A 678 1.45 -6.73 -28.73
C THR A 678 1.87 -5.41 -29.39
N PHE A 679 3.01 -4.85 -28.98
CA PHE A 679 3.55 -3.63 -29.56
C PHE A 679 3.91 -3.78 -31.04
N GLU A 680 4.68 -4.81 -31.40
CA GLU A 680 5.11 -5.08 -32.78
C GLU A 680 3.91 -5.31 -33.71
N SER A 681 2.91 -6.07 -33.25
CA SER A 681 1.65 -6.26 -33.97
C SER A 681 0.92 -4.93 -34.21
N ALA A 682 0.89 -4.05 -33.20
CA ALA A 682 0.23 -2.75 -33.28
C ALA A 682 0.92 -1.75 -34.22
N ILE A 683 2.25 -1.81 -34.36
CA ILE A 683 3.00 -1.00 -35.33
C ILE A 683 3.15 -1.68 -36.70
N GLY A 684 2.61 -2.90 -36.85
CA GLY A 684 2.49 -3.62 -38.11
C GLY A 684 3.60 -4.63 -38.40
N ASP A 685 4.61 -4.77 -37.53
CA ASP A 685 5.62 -5.83 -37.61
C ASP A 685 5.09 -7.16 -37.04
N ARG A 686 4.17 -7.73 -37.81
CA ARG A 686 3.47 -8.96 -37.45
C ARG A 686 4.38 -10.18 -37.45
N ARG A 687 5.52 -10.13 -38.15
CA ARG A 687 6.49 -11.22 -38.16
C ARG A 687 7.29 -11.25 -36.86
N ALA A 688 7.74 -10.08 -36.37
CA ALA A 688 8.35 -9.98 -35.05
C ALA A 688 7.37 -10.43 -33.95
N ALA A 689 6.12 -9.96 -34.01
CA ALA A 689 5.08 -10.37 -33.07
C ALA A 689 4.84 -11.89 -33.06
N LEU A 690 4.82 -12.53 -34.24
CA LEU A 690 4.66 -13.97 -34.37
C LEU A 690 5.80 -14.76 -33.72
N ALA A 691 7.05 -14.27 -33.86
CA ALA A 691 8.21 -14.90 -33.24
C ALA A 691 8.11 -14.89 -31.71
N ASP A 692 7.75 -13.73 -31.13
CA ASP A 692 7.57 -13.59 -29.68
C ASP A 692 6.40 -14.42 -29.15
N LEU A 693 5.26 -14.39 -29.83
CA LEU A 693 4.11 -15.24 -29.47
C LEU A 693 4.47 -16.73 -29.49
N THR A 694 5.31 -17.14 -30.45
CA THR A 694 5.77 -18.53 -30.52
C THR A 694 6.68 -18.90 -29.36
N LYS A 695 7.61 -18.02 -28.97
CA LYS A 695 8.47 -18.25 -27.81
C LYS A 695 7.66 -18.29 -26.51
N VAL A 696 6.76 -17.33 -26.29
CA VAL A 696 5.99 -17.27 -25.03
C VAL A 696 4.98 -18.40 -24.89
N ILE A 697 4.36 -18.87 -25.97
CA ILE A 697 3.51 -20.08 -25.95
C ILE A 697 4.31 -21.32 -25.53
N GLY A 698 5.60 -21.38 -25.89
CA GLY A 698 6.50 -22.45 -25.45
C GLY A 698 6.82 -22.42 -23.96
N ILE A 699 6.77 -21.23 -23.34
CA ILE A 699 7.00 -21.02 -21.90
C ILE A 699 5.69 -21.28 -21.13
N GLN A 700 4.62 -20.55 -21.49
CA GLN A 700 3.33 -20.59 -20.81
C GLN A 700 2.19 -20.59 -21.83
N PRO A 701 1.70 -21.76 -22.26
CA PRO A 701 0.57 -21.83 -23.19
C PRO A 701 -0.72 -21.36 -22.52
N SER A 702 -1.48 -20.49 -23.19
CA SER A 702 -2.79 -20.02 -22.73
C SER A 702 -3.76 -19.82 -23.89
N VAL A 703 -5.07 -19.81 -23.58
CA VAL A 703 -6.13 -19.51 -24.56
C VAL A 703 -5.84 -18.18 -25.26
N ASP A 704 -5.55 -17.13 -24.50
CA ASP A 704 -5.32 -15.78 -25.05
C ASP A 704 -4.11 -15.70 -25.97
N LEU A 705 -2.99 -16.36 -25.62
CA LEU A 705 -1.78 -16.33 -26.44
C LEU A 705 -1.98 -17.07 -27.78
N TYR A 706 -2.65 -18.21 -27.77
CA TYR A 706 -3.01 -18.91 -29.00
C TYR A 706 -3.98 -18.09 -29.85
N LEU A 707 -4.98 -17.43 -29.25
CA LEU A 707 -5.89 -16.56 -30.00
C LEU A 707 -5.19 -15.33 -30.58
N GLN A 708 -4.26 -14.72 -29.86
CA GLN A 708 -3.44 -13.63 -30.38
C GLN A 708 -2.60 -14.10 -31.56
N ARG A 709 -1.94 -15.26 -31.47
CA ARG A 709 -1.13 -15.81 -32.56
C ARG A 709 -1.97 -16.22 -33.77
N SER A 710 -3.16 -16.79 -33.53
CA SER A 710 -4.16 -17.05 -34.57
C SER A 710 -4.50 -15.80 -35.38
N GLN A 711 -4.78 -14.68 -34.70
CA GLN A 711 -5.08 -13.41 -35.36
C GLN A 711 -3.90 -12.85 -36.15
N VAL A 712 -2.67 -13.00 -35.62
CA VAL A 712 -1.45 -12.59 -36.33
C VAL A 712 -1.25 -13.42 -37.61
N HIS A 713 -1.42 -14.74 -37.56
CA HIS A 713 -1.40 -15.61 -38.74
C HIS A 713 -2.45 -15.22 -39.76
N ALA A 714 -3.70 -14.98 -39.33
CA ALA A 714 -4.78 -14.56 -40.22
C ALA A 714 -4.45 -13.26 -40.97
N ARG A 715 -3.87 -12.27 -40.26
CA ARG A 715 -3.42 -10.98 -40.83
C ARG A 715 -2.22 -11.11 -41.76
N LEU A 716 -1.40 -12.14 -41.58
CA LEU A 716 -0.29 -12.49 -42.48
C LEU A 716 -0.76 -13.30 -43.70
N GLY A 717 -2.05 -13.66 -43.78
CA GLY A 717 -2.59 -14.45 -44.88
C GLY A 717 -2.34 -15.95 -44.74
N ASP A 718 -2.11 -16.45 -43.52
CA ASP A 718 -1.92 -17.87 -43.21
C ASP A 718 -3.13 -18.44 -42.43
N PRO A 719 -4.27 -18.71 -43.11
CA PRO A 719 -5.48 -19.19 -42.46
C PRO A 719 -5.33 -20.60 -41.87
N VAL A 720 -4.39 -21.39 -42.37
CA VAL A 720 -4.14 -22.77 -41.91
C VAL A 720 -3.56 -22.74 -40.49
N GLN A 721 -2.50 -21.97 -40.27
CA GLN A 721 -1.94 -21.81 -38.93
C GLN A 721 -2.87 -21.03 -38.00
N ALA A 722 -3.60 -20.04 -38.54
CA ALA A 722 -4.60 -19.32 -37.76
C ALA A 722 -5.69 -20.24 -37.19
N LEU A 723 -6.20 -21.17 -38.01
CA LEU A 723 -7.17 -22.18 -37.57
C LEU A 723 -6.56 -23.14 -36.56
N ALA A 724 -5.32 -23.61 -36.79
CA ALA A 724 -4.64 -24.54 -35.89
C ALA A 724 -4.47 -23.95 -34.47
N ASP A 725 -4.08 -22.68 -34.38
CA ASP A 725 -3.96 -21.98 -33.09
C ASP A 725 -5.32 -21.76 -32.42
N ALA A 726 -6.35 -21.37 -33.17
CA ALA A 726 -7.70 -21.22 -32.63
C ALA A 726 -8.25 -22.56 -32.09
N GLU A 727 -7.99 -23.66 -32.80
CA GLU A 727 -8.32 -25.01 -32.37
C GLU A 727 -7.55 -25.41 -31.11
N ARG A 728 -6.28 -25.01 -31.00
CA ARG A 728 -5.49 -25.24 -29.79
C ARG A 728 -6.01 -24.44 -28.59
N ALA A 729 -6.42 -23.19 -28.79
CA ALA A 729 -7.08 -22.39 -27.77
C ALA A 729 -8.39 -23.04 -27.29
N ARG A 730 -9.22 -23.52 -28.22
CA ARG A 730 -10.46 -24.26 -27.91
C ARG A 730 -10.19 -25.59 -27.20
N ALA A 731 -9.08 -26.27 -27.51
CA ALA A 731 -8.70 -27.50 -26.83
C ALA A 731 -8.28 -27.24 -25.37
N ILE A 732 -7.72 -26.08 -25.05
CA ILE A 732 -7.39 -25.66 -23.67
C ILE A 732 -8.68 -25.35 -22.90
N ASP A 733 -9.58 -24.57 -23.50
CA ASP A 733 -10.89 -24.28 -22.93
C ASP A 733 -12.02 -24.52 -23.96
N PRO A 734 -12.65 -25.70 -23.92
CA PRO A 734 -13.78 -26.03 -24.79
C PRO A 734 -15.04 -25.19 -24.54
N ALA A 735 -15.13 -24.45 -23.44
CA ALA A 735 -16.24 -23.57 -23.12
C ALA A 735 -16.02 -22.12 -23.57
N SER A 736 -14.78 -21.75 -23.93
CA SER A 736 -14.39 -20.40 -24.35
C SER A 736 -15.20 -19.93 -25.55
N PHE A 737 -16.03 -18.90 -25.33
CA PHE A 737 -16.81 -18.26 -26.39
C PHE A 737 -15.90 -17.69 -27.48
N THR A 738 -14.81 -17.04 -27.09
CA THR A 738 -13.86 -16.40 -28.01
C THR A 738 -13.13 -17.43 -28.86
N ALA A 739 -12.69 -18.55 -28.28
CA ALA A 739 -12.01 -19.60 -29.05
C ALA A 739 -12.95 -20.33 -30.02
N ILE A 740 -14.18 -20.65 -29.58
CA ILE A 740 -15.19 -21.26 -30.45
C ILE A 740 -15.52 -20.34 -31.63
N GLY A 741 -15.68 -19.04 -31.36
CA GLY A 741 -15.93 -18.05 -32.39
C GLY A 741 -14.79 -17.92 -33.38
N GLN A 742 -13.55 -17.85 -32.89
CA GLN A 742 -12.37 -17.78 -33.73
C GLN A 742 -12.25 -19.01 -34.64
N VAL A 743 -12.47 -20.22 -34.11
CA VAL A 743 -12.47 -21.45 -34.94
C VAL A 743 -13.55 -21.41 -36.01
N ALA A 744 -14.79 -21.05 -35.65
CA ALA A 744 -15.90 -20.98 -36.59
C ALA A 744 -15.63 -19.98 -37.73
N GLN A 745 -15.07 -18.81 -37.38
CA GLN A 745 -14.67 -17.79 -38.35
C GLN A 745 -13.55 -18.29 -39.26
N MET A 746 -12.47 -18.86 -38.71
CA MET A 746 -11.33 -19.37 -39.49
C MET A 746 -11.74 -20.52 -40.41
N LYS A 747 -12.65 -21.40 -39.98
CA LYS A 747 -13.22 -22.45 -40.84
C LYS A 747 -13.97 -21.86 -42.02
N ALA A 748 -14.85 -20.90 -41.78
CA ALA A 748 -15.60 -20.23 -42.84
C ALA A 748 -14.69 -19.47 -43.81
N GLU A 749 -13.68 -18.75 -43.31
CA GLU A 749 -12.67 -18.08 -44.13
C GLU A 749 -11.86 -19.05 -45.00
N SER A 750 -11.67 -20.28 -44.52
CA SER A 750 -11.02 -21.35 -45.28
C SER A 750 -11.96 -22.10 -46.24
N GLY A 751 -13.23 -21.68 -46.33
CA GLY A 751 -14.26 -22.28 -47.19
C GLY A 751 -15.15 -23.34 -46.50
N ASP A 752 -14.88 -23.72 -45.25
CA ASP A 752 -15.67 -24.66 -44.46
C ASP A 752 -16.73 -23.94 -43.60
N LEU A 753 -17.67 -23.23 -44.25
CA LEU A 753 -18.77 -22.57 -43.54
C LEU A 753 -19.63 -23.61 -42.79
N ALA A 754 -19.92 -24.75 -43.41
CA ALA A 754 -20.75 -25.80 -42.84
C ALA A 754 -20.15 -26.34 -41.52
N GLY A 755 -18.85 -26.61 -41.48
CA GLY A 755 -18.17 -27.06 -40.27
C GLY A 755 -18.07 -25.98 -39.20
N GLY A 756 -17.94 -24.71 -39.57
CA GLY A 756 -18.01 -23.58 -38.64
C GLY A 756 -19.38 -23.46 -37.98
N LEU A 757 -20.46 -23.55 -38.77
CA LEU A 757 -21.84 -23.49 -38.27
C LEU A 757 -22.20 -24.71 -37.40
N ALA A 758 -21.77 -25.92 -37.80
CA ALA A 758 -21.98 -27.14 -37.03
C ALA A 758 -21.37 -27.07 -35.63
N LEU A 759 -20.17 -26.47 -35.51
CA LEU A 759 -19.53 -26.22 -34.22
C LEU A 759 -20.38 -25.29 -33.34
N LEU A 760 -20.87 -24.19 -33.91
CA LEU A 760 -21.74 -23.26 -33.18
C LEU A 760 -23.02 -23.95 -32.74
N ASP A 761 -23.65 -24.74 -33.61
CA ASP A 761 -24.89 -25.46 -33.33
C ASP A 761 -24.72 -26.48 -32.20
N GLN A 762 -23.63 -27.23 -32.21
CA GLN A 762 -23.30 -28.15 -31.12
C GLN A 762 -23.24 -27.41 -29.78
N ARG A 763 -22.60 -26.25 -29.73
CA ARG A 763 -22.48 -25.47 -28.48
C ARG A 763 -23.80 -24.79 -28.10
N ILE A 764 -24.57 -24.28 -29.06
CA ILE A 764 -25.89 -23.68 -28.83
C ILE A 764 -26.86 -24.71 -28.25
N ALA A 765 -26.81 -25.96 -28.71
CA ALA A 765 -27.64 -27.06 -28.22
C ALA A 765 -27.39 -27.40 -26.74
N LEU A 766 -26.15 -27.21 -26.26
CA LEU A 766 -25.79 -27.42 -24.85
C LEU A 766 -26.36 -26.35 -23.90
N GLY A 767 -26.85 -25.22 -24.43
CA GLY A 767 -27.42 -24.14 -23.63
C GLY A 767 -26.37 -23.32 -22.86
N GLY A 768 -26.79 -22.71 -21.74
CA GLY A 768 -25.95 -21.84 -20.93
C GLY A 768 -25.86 -20.39 -21.43
N GLU A 769 -25.07 -19.58 -20.72
CA GLU A 769 -24.98 -18.13 -20.92
C GLU A 769 -24.47 -17.75 -22.32
N SER A 770 -23.58 -18.56 -22.91
CA SER A 770 -23.02 -18.31 -24.25
C SER A 770 -24.00 -18.59 -25.40
N ARG A 771 -25.18 -19.20 -25.14
CA ARG A 771 -26.13 -19.61 -26.19
C ARG A 771 -26.56 -18.44 -27.08
N VAL A 772 -26.96 -17.31 -26.48
CA VAL A 772 -27.44 -16.14 -27.24
C VAL A 772 -26.30 -15.49 -28.03
N PRO A 773 -25.12 -15.19 -27.44
CA PRO A 773 -23.96 -14.72 -28.19
C PRO A 773 -23.54 -15.63 -29.36
N LEU A 774 -23.60 -16.96 -29.18
CA LEU A 774 -23.27 -17.92 -30.24
C LEU A 774 -24.28 -17.93 -31.38
N ARG A 775 -25.59 -17.81 -31.09
CA ARG A 775 -26.64 -17.65 -32.12
C ARG A 775 -26.45 -16.37 -32.92
N ARG A 776 -26.10 -15.27 -32.25
CA ARG A 776 -25.75 -14.01 -32.93
C ARG A 776 -24.55 -14.19 -33.85
N MET A 777 -23.47 -14.81 -33.35
CA MET A 777 -22.28 -15.09 -34.15
C MET A 777 -22.59 -15.99 -35.35
N LYS A 778 -23.46 -17.00 -35.18
CA LYS A 778 -23.97 -17.82 -36.29
C LYS A 778 -24.66 -16.96 -37.36
N ALA A 779 -25.53 -16.04 -36.95
CA ALA A 779 -26.22 -15.13 -37.87
C ALA A 779 -25.23 -14.22 -38.62
N THR A 780 -24.23 -13.66 -37.93
CA THR A 780 -23.15 -12.88 -38.56
C THR A 780 -22.39 -13.73 -39.58
N LEU A 781 -21.99 -14.95 -39.22
CA LEU A 781 -21.21 -15.82 -40.10
C LEU A 781 -22.00 -16.21 -41.37
N LEU A 782 -23.29 -16.55 -41.22
CA LEU A 782 -24.19 -16.77 -42.35
C LEU A 782 -24.25 -15.54 -43.26
N GLY A 783 -24.37 -14.35 -42.68
CA GLY A 783 -24.39 -13.08 -43.39
C GLY A 783 -23.07 -12.80 -44.11
N ASP A 784 -21.92 -13.01 -43.47
CA ASP A 784 -20.58 -12.72 -44.01
C ASP A 784 -20.16 -13.65 -45.16
N PHE A 785 -20.80 -14.83 -45.27
CA PHE A 785 -20.51 -15.82 -46.31
C PHE A 785 -21.69 -16.08 -47.26
N GLY A 786 -22.68 -15.18 -47.30
CA GLY A 786 -23.64 -15.07 -48.40
C GLY A 786 -25.03 -15.64 -48.16
N ALA A 787 -25.29 -16.30 -47.02
CA ALA A 787 -26.61 -16.82 -46.63
C ALA A 787 -27.48 -15.72 -45.99
N ALA A 788 -27.72 -14.64 -46.73
CA ALA A 788 -28.36 -13.42 -46.21
C ALA A 788 -29.78 -13.66 -45.66
N ALA A 789 -30.59 -14.47 -46.33
CA ALA A 789 -31.96 -14.76 -45.90
C ALA A 789 -31.99 -15.53 -44.56
N GLU A 790 -31.12 -16.53 -44.41
CA GLU A 790 -31.01 -17.31 -43.17
C GLU A 790 -30.48 -16.46 -42.01
N ALA A 791 -29.47 -15.62 -42.29
CA ALA A 791 -28.94 -14.67 -41.31
C ALA A 791 -30.02 -13.69 -40.82
N VAL A 792 -30.79 -13.10 -41.73
CA VAL A 792 -31.89 -12.18 -41.38
C VAL A 792 -32.96 -12.90 -40.56
N ALA A 793 -33.38 -14.11 -40.96
CA ALA A 793 -34.38 -14.89 -40.21
C ALA A 793 -33.91 -15.24 -38.78
N LEU A 794 -32.62 -15.54 -38.61
CA LEU A 794 -32.05 -15.79 -37.29
C LEU A 794 -32.00 -14.51 -36.44
N TYR A 795 -31.65 -13.36 -37.04
CA TYR A 795 -31.75 -12.07 -36.36
C TYR A 795 -33.19 -11.72 -36.01
N ASP A 796 -34.18 -11.99 -36.87
CA ASP A 796 -35.59 -11.78 -36.59
C ASP A 796 -36.04 -12.58 -35.36
N THR A 797 -35.59 -13.84 -35.26
CA THR A 797 -35.86 -14.69 -34.09
C THR A 797 -35.25 -14.09 -32.82
N LEU A 798 -33.97 -13.69 -32.88
CA LEU A 798 -33.27 -13.09 -31.73
C LEU A 798 -33.89 -11.76 -31.29
N ILE A 799 -34.34 -10.94 -32.24
CA ILE A 799 -35.02 -9.67 -31.97
C ILE A 799 -36.42 -9.92 -31.39
N GLY A 800 -37.13 -10.96 -31.85
CA GLY A 800 -38.40 -11.37 -31.26
C GLY A 800 -38.26 -11.81 -29.80
N GLU A 801 -37.17 -12.50 -29.46
CA GLU A 801 -36.83 -12.89 -28.09
C GLU A 801 -36.39 -11.69 -27.23
N LYS A 802 -35.69 -10.72 -27.82
CA LYS A 802 -35.24 -9.50 -27.15
C LYS A 802 -35.51 -8.24 -28.00
N PRO A 803 -36.75 -7.73 -27.98
CA PRO A 803 -37.10 -6.53 -28.73
C PRO A 803 -36.28 -5.32 -28.27
N GLY A 804 -35.95 -4.43 -29.20
CA GLY A 804 -35.22 -3.19 -28.89
C GLY A 804 -33.74 -3.38 -28.56
N SER A 805 -33.14 -4.55 -28.80
CA SER A 805 -31.69 -4.71 -28.65
C SER A 805 -30.94 -3.97 -29.78
N PRO A 806 -30.16 -2.91 -29.48
CA PRO A 806 -29.46 -2.13 -30.51
C PRO A 806 -28.47 -2.98 -31.28
N LEU A 807 -27.77 -3.85 -30.57
CA LEU A 807 -26.81 -4.81 -31.11
C LEU A 807 -27.41 -5.78 -32.14
N LEU A 808 -28.61 -6.30 -31.89
CA LEU A 808 -29.28 -7.24 -32.80
C LEU A 808 -29.87 -6.51 -34.02
N LEU A 809 -30.45 -5.34 -33.80
CA LEU A 809 -30.94 -4.47 -34.87
C LEU A 809 -29.80 -4.05 -35.79
N ASN A 810 -28.66 -3.64 -35.23
CA ASN A 810 -27.46 -3.34 -35.99
C ASN A 810 -26.94 -4.57 -36.75
N GLY A 811 -26.87 -5.74 -36.12
CA GLY A 811 -26.45 -6.98 -36.79
C GLY A 811 -27.33 -7.32 -38.01
N ARG A 812 -28.66 -7.18 -37.88
CA ARG A 812 -29.58 -7.34 -39.01
C ARG A 812 -29.37 -6.28 -40.10
N CYS A 813 -29.15 -5.03 -39.71
CA CYS A 813 -28.82 -3.96 -40.65
C CYS A 813 -27.52 -4.24 -41.40
N TRP A 814 -26.46 -4.63 -40.70
CA TRP A 814 -25.14 -4.93 -41.28
C TRP A 814 -25.25 -6.00 -42.37
N VAL A 815 -25.95 -7.11 -42.08
CA VAL A 815 -26.18 -8.17 -43.07
C VAL A 815 -26.94 -7.64 -44.29
N LYS A 816 -28.03 -6.90 -44.08
CA LYS A 816 -28.82 -6.31 -45.17
C LYS A 816 -27.99 -5.35 -46.04
N GLY A 817 -27.22 -4.47 -45.41
CA GLY A 817 -26.38 -3.47 -46.09
C GLY A 817 -25.21 -4.10 -46.86
N THR A 818 -24.44 -4.98 -46.23
CA THR A 818 -23.28 -5.64 -46.88
C THR A 818 -23.72 -6.52 -48.05
N ARG A 819 -24.90 -7.16 -47.96
CA ARG A 819 -25.47 -8.02 -49.01
C ARG A 819 -26.36 -7.32 -50.02
N ALA A 820 -26.60 -6.02 -49.85
CA ALA A 820 -27.48 -5.24 -50.70
C ALA A 820 -28.92 -5.82 -50.79
N VAL A 821 -29.45 -6.32 -49.68
CA VAL A 821 -30.81 -6.87 -49.58
C VAL A 821 -31.66 -6.06 -48.61
N MET A 822 -32.95 -5.87 -48.93
CA MET A 822 -33.93 -5.24 -48.05
C MET A 822 -33.50 -3.85 -47.47
N LEU A 823 -32.79 -3.05 -48.28
CA LEU A 823 -32.12 -1.81 -47.86
C LEU A 823 -33.04 -0.80 -47.14
N ASP A 824 -34.30 -0.66 -47.58
CA ASP A 824 -35.26 0.25 -46.92
C ASP A 824 -35.58 -0.17 -45.48
N THR A 825 -35.69 -1.48 -45.23
CA THR A 825 -35.87 -1.99 -43.86
C THR A 825 -34.57 -1.97 -43.06
N ALA A 826 -33.41 -2.06 -43.74
CA ALA A 826 -32.11 -1.94 -43.10
C ALA A 826 -31.92 -0.55 -42.49
N LEU A 827 -32.33 0.51 -43.19
CA LEU A 827 -32.28 1.88 -42.68
C LEU A 827 -33.07 2.05 -41.38
N LYS A 828 -34.24 1.42 -41.28
CA LYS A 828 -35.05 1.43 -40.05
C LYS A 828 -34.31 0.71 -38.93
N ASP A 829 -33.69 -0.42 -39.23
CA ASP A 829 -32.93 -1.23 -38.27
C ASP A 829 -31.73 -0.46 -37.70
N CYS A 830 -30.86 0.12 -38.54
CA CYS A 830 -29.72 0.90 -38.02
C CYS A 830 -30.16 2.20 -37.36
N THR A 831 -31.23 2.86 -37.81
CA THR A 831 -31.70 4.10 -37.16
C THR A 831 -32.23 3.79 -35.77
N ALA A 832 -33.04 2.74 -35.62
CA ALA A 832 -33.48 2.27 -34.31
C ALA A 832 -32.28 1.82 -33.45
N ALA A 833 -31.28 1.17 -34.04
CA ALA A 833 -30.07 0.81 -33.30
C ALA A 833 -29.30 2.05 -32.79
N ILE A 834 -29.20 3.11 -33.59
CA ILE A 834 -28.56 4.38 -33.19
C ILE A 834 -29.36 5.05 -32.07
N GLU A 835 -30.69 5.13 -32.20
CA GLU A 835 -31.57 5.77 -31.21
C GLU A 835 -31.57 5.04 -29.86
N LEU A 836 -31.31 3.73 -29.87
CA LEU A 836 -31.34 2.88 -28.67
C LEU A 836 -29.94 2.58 -28.09
N SER A 837 -28.85 3.03 -28.71
CA SER A 837 -27.48 2.72 -28.30
C SER A 837 -26.74 3.91 -27.71
N ASP A 838 -25.97 3.66 -26.65
CA ASP A 838 -25.02 4.63 -26.10
C ASP A 838 -23.72 4.71 -26.94
N ASP A 839 -23.38 3.63 -27.67
CA ASP A 839 -22.30 3.59 -28.66
C ASP A 839 -22.90 3.39 -30.06
N THR A 840 -22.82 4.43 -30.89
CA THR A 840 -23.47 4.46 -32.19
C THR A 840 -22.51 4.12 -33.35
N ALA A 841 -21.22 3.91 -33.09
CA ALA A 841 -20.21 3.84 -34.14
C ALA A 841 -20.47 2.71 -35.15
N ALA A 842 -20.71 1.49 -34.65
CA ALA A 842 -20.99 0.34 -35.50
C ALA A 842 -22.32 0.45 -36.27
N ALA A 843 -23.31 1.14 -35.70
CA ALA A 843 -24.61 1.35 -36.33
C ALA A 843 -24.59 2.46 -37.37
N LEU A 844 -23.82 3.52 -37.13
CA LEU A 844 -23.51 4.56 -38.12
C LEU A 844 -22.70 3.99 -39.28
N ASP A 845 -21.68 3.15 -39.02
CA ASP A 845 -20.92 2.46 -40.09
C ASP A 845 -21.84 1.57 -40.95
N SER A 846 -22.73 0.82 -40.30
CA SER A 846 -23.73 -0.02 -40.98
C SER A 846 -24.73 0.81 -41.78
N ARG A 847 -25.19 1.94 -41.25
CA ARG A 847 -26.11 2.84 -41.96
C ARG A 847 -25.42 3.52 -43.14
N ALA A 848 -24.16 3.94 -42.98
CA ALA A 848 -23.34 4.47 -44.06
C ALA A 848 -23.19 3.46 -45.20
N MET A 849 -23.00 2.17 -44.88
CA MET A 849 -22.95 1.09 -45.85
C MET A 849 -24.27 1.01 -46.64
N VAL A 850 -25.42 1.07 -45.94
CA VAL A 850 -26.75 1.07 -46.57
C VAL A 850 -26.95 2.32 -47.44
N TRP A 851 -26.58 3.50 -46.95
CA TRP A 851 -26.64 4.75 -47.73
C TRP A 851 -25.79 4.69 -48.99
N TYR A 852 -24.56 4.17 -48.89
CA TYR A 852 -23.69 3.96 -50.03
C TYR A 852 -24.35 3.07 -51.09
N ARG A 853 -24.97 1.95 -50.68
CA ARG A 853 -25.69 1.05 -51.61
C ARG A 853 -26.90 1.69 -52.28
N LEU A 854 -27.53 2.65 -51.62
CA LEU A 854 -28.64 3.45 -52.16
C LEU A 854 -28.17 4.63 -53.02
N GLY A 855 -26.85 4.82 -53.20
CA GLY A 855 -26.29 5.97 -53.91
C GLY A 855 -26.38 7.30 -53.15
N ARG A 856 -26.76 7.27 -51.88
CA ARG A 856 -26.92 8.44 -50.99
C ARG A 856 -25.61 8.79 -50.30
N TYR A 857 -24.65 9.27 -51.09
CA TYR A 857 -23.26 9.46 -50.66
C TYR A 857 -23.06 10.59 -49.64
N ALA A 858 -23.92 11.62 -49.61
CA ALA A 858 -23.80 12.72 -48.66
C ALA A 858 -24.18 12.30 -47.24
N GLU A 859 -25.22 11.50 -47.11
CA GLU A 859 -25.68 10.89 -45.87
C GLU A 859 -24.68 9.84 -45.38
N ALA A 860 -24.16 9.02 -46.30
CA ALA A 860 -23.08 8.08 -46.00
C ALA A 860 -21.83 8.82 -45.48
N MET A 861 -21.44 9.94 -46.11
CA MET A 861 -20.30 10.75 -45.67
C MET A 861 -20.50 11.32 -44.26
N THR A 862 -21.71 11.77 -43.95
CA THR A 862 -22.05 12.31 -42.62
C THR A 862 -21.89 11.25 -41.53
N ASP A 863 -22.39 10.04 -41.78
CA ASP A 863 -22.28 8.93 -40.83
C ASP A 863 -20.81 8.50 -40.65
N VAL A 864 -20.03 8.34 -41.73
CA VAL A 864 -18.60 7.97 -41.61
C VAL A 864 -17.75 9.06 -40.96
N ASP A 865 -18.03 10.34 -41.21
CA ASP A 865 -17.31 11.45 -40.57
C ASP A 865 -17.62 11.49 -39.06
N THR A 866 -18.85 11.19 -38.67
CA THR A 866 -19.23 11.08 -37.24
C THR A 866 -18.46 9.93 -36.57
N VAL A 867 -18.43 8.75 -37.19
CA VAL A 867 -17.68 7.61 -36.65
C VAL A 867 -16.19 7.93 -36.51
N LEU A 868 -15.56 8.50 -37.54
CA LEU A 868 -14.12 8.78 -37.52
C LEU A 868 -13.72 9.96 -36.63
N ALA A 869 -14.67 10.81 -36.27
CA ALA A 869 -14.44 11.86 -35.26
C ALA A 869 -14.22 11.25 -33.86
N ASP A 870 -14.89 10.14 -33.55
CA ASP A 870 -14.78 9.43 -32.26
C ASP A 870 -13.77 8.26 -32.31
N HIS A 871 -13.78 7.51 -33.42
CA HIS A 871 -12.96 6.32 -33.65
C HIS A 871 -12.11 6.47 -34.93
N PRO A 872 -11.06 7.32 -34.89
CA PRO A 872 -10.22 7.59 -36.06
C PRO A 872 -9.41 6.38 -36.53
N ASP A 873 -9.37 5.28 -35.77
CA ASP A 873 -8.73 4.01 -36.09
C ASP A 873 -9.73 2.94 -36.63
N HIS A 874 -10.98 3.32 -36.92
CA HIS A 874 -11.97 2.39 -37.43
C HIS A 874 -11.74 2.04 -38.90
N ALA A 875 -11.08 0.90 -39.15
CA ALA A 875 -10.60 0.50 -40.47
C ALA A 875 -11.72 0.33 -41.51
N SER A 876 -12.86 -0.27 -41.13
CA SER A 876 -14.00 -0.51 -42.04
C SER A 876 -14.62 0.82 -42.50
N THR A 877 -14.81 1.76 -41.58
CA THR A 877 -15.32 3.10 -41.90
C THR A 877 -14.38 3.87 -42.79
N ARG A 878 -13.06 3.79 -42.57
CA ARG A 878 -12.07 4.39 -43.49
C ARG A 878 -12.15 3.77 -44.89
N TYR A 879 -12.31 2.45 -44.98
CA TYR A 879 -12.50 1.77 -46.25
C TYR A 879 -13.79 2.23 -46.96
N LEU A 880 -14.88 2.36 -46.22
CA LEU A 880 -16.15 2.83 -46.74
C LEU A 880 -16.09 4.31 -47.15
N ARG A 881 -15.42 5.17 -46.37
CA ARG A 881 -15.14 6.57 -46.73
C ARG A 881 -14.35 6.65 -48.03
N ALA A 882 -13.35 5.80 -48.22
CA ALA A 882 -12.64 5.70 -49.49
C ALA A 882 -13.56 5.28 -50.65
N ALA A 883 -14.49 4.34 -50.41
CA ALA A 883 -15.49 3.93 -51.39
C ALA A 883 -16.37 5.11 -51.84
N ILE A 884 -16.85 5.91 -50.87
CA ILE A 884 -17.66 7.10 -51.09
C ILE A 884 -16.86 8.17 -51.86
N LEU A 885 -15.61 8.41 -51.47
CA LEU A 885 -14.71 9.36 -52.13
C LEU A 885 -14.45 8.96 -53.58
N LYS A 886 -14.19 7.68 -53.86
CA LYS A 886 -14.02 7.16 -55.23
C LYS A 886 -15.31 7.31 -56.04
N ALA A 887 -16.47 6.98 -55.46
CA ALA A 887 -17.77 7.16 -56.11
C ALA A 887 -18.10 8.62 -56.42
N THR A 888 -17.52 9.57 -55.67
CA THR A 888 -17.66 11.02 -55.85
C THR A 888 -16.48 11.67 -56.57
N LYS A 889 -15.61 10.87 -57.22
CA LYS A 889 -14.46 11.30 -58.04
C LYS A 889 -13.37 12.08 -57.27
N ARG A 890 -13.18 11.76 -55.98
CA ARG A 890 -12.15 12.33 -55.09
C ARG A 890 -11.02 11.31 -54.86
N ASP A 891 -10.40 10.84 -55.95
CA ASP A 891 -9.51 9.67 -55.92
C ASP A 891 -8.24 9.87 -55.06
N GLY A 892 -7.69 11.08 -54.99
CA GLY A 892 -6.53 11.39 -54.16
C GLY A 892 -6.80 11.22 -52.66
N GLU A 893 -7.97 11.65 -52.20
CA GLU A 893 -8.39 11.49 -50.81
C GLU A 893 -8.76 10.04 -50.50
N ALA A 894 -9.40 9.35 -51.46
CA ALA A 894 -9.70 7.92 -51.34
C ALA A 894 -8.44 7.08 -51.15
N ALA A 895 -7.36 7.39 -51.88
CA ALA A 895 -6.08 6.69 -51.75
C ALA A 895 -5.47 6.83 -50.34
N GLY A 896 -5.58 8.00 -49.73
CA GLY A 896 -5.13 8.25 -48.36
C GLY A 896 -5.90 7.40 -47.34
N GLU A 897 -7.23 7.37 -47.45
CA GLU A 897 -8.09 6.57 -46.57
C GLU A 897 -7.84 5.07 -46.70
N LEU A 898 -7.67 4.56 -47.94
CA LEU A 898 -7.33 3.16 -48.18
C LEU A 898 -5.98 2.77 -47.58
N ALA A 899 -4.97 3.64 -47.68
CA ALA A 899 -3.65 3.38 -47.12
C ALA A 899 -3.73 3.21 -45.59
N ILE A 900 -4.53 4.02 -44.91
CA ILE A 900 -4.74 3.90 -43.45
C ILE A 900 -5.56 2.64 -43.12
N ALA A 901 -6.68 2.41 -43.83
CA ALA A 901 -7.54 1.24 -43.62
C ALA A 901 -6.76 -0.08 -43.73
N ARG A 902 -5.92 -0.21 -44.77
CA ARG A 902 -5.08 -1.40 -45.03
C ARG A 902 -3.97 -1.57 -43.98
N ARG A 903 -3.48 -0.47 -43.38
CA ARG A 903 -2.49 -0.55 -42.30
C ARG A 903 -3.11 -1.09 -41.01
N LEU A 904 -4.28 -0.56 -40.66
CA LEU A 904 -5.08 -0.97 -39.52
C LEU A 904 -5.56 -2.43 -39.65
N SER A 905 -6.11 -2.78 -40.82
CA SER A 905 -6.56 -4.13 -41.16
C SER A 905 -6.04 -4.57 -42.55
N PRO A 906 -4.97 -5.39 -42.61
CA PRO A 906 -4.41 -5.87 -43.89
C PRO A 906 -5.37 -6.77 -44.68
N THR A 907 -6.35 -7.37 -44.01
CA THR A 907 -7.35 -8.25 -44.61
C THR A 907 -8.57 -7.48 -45.13
N ILE A 908 -8.63 -6.15 -44.93
CA ILE A 908 -9.83 -5.34 -45.22
C ILE A 908 -10.29 -5.44 -46.68
N ASP A 909 -9.36 -5.50 -47.64
CA ASP A 909 -9.72 -5.67 -49.06
C ASP A 909 -10.40 -7.01 -49.31
N ARG A 910 -9.88 -8.09 -48.70
CA ARG A 910 -10.47 -9.44 -48.81
C ARG A 910 -11.84 -9.48 -48.15
N GLU A 911 -11.99 -8.83 -47.00
CA GLU A 911 -13.24 -8.73 -46.27
C GLU A 911 -14.31 -8.01 -47.11
N TYR A 912 -13.99 -6.84 -47.64
CA TYR A 912 -14.90 -6.02 -48.45
C TYR A 912 -15.17 -6.60 -49.84
N ALA A 913 -14.23 -7.36 -50.41
CA ALA A 913 -14.45 -8.13 -51.63
C ALA A 913 -15.57 -9.16 -51.49
N ARG A 914 -15.75 -9.77 -50.31
CA ARG A 914 -16.90 -10.67 -50.04
C ARG A 914 -18.23 -9.95 -50.10
N TYR A 915 -18.24 -8.65 -49.83
CA TYR A 915 -19.41 -7.79 -49.97
C TYR A 915 -19.54 -7.24 -51.40
N GLY A 916 -18.62 -7.53 -52.31
CA GLY A 916 -18.68 -7.04 -53.70
C GLY A 916 -18.10 -5.63 -53.90
N PHE A 917 -17.24 -5.16 -53.00
CA PHE A 917 -16.43 -3.96 -53.19
C PHE A 917 -15.08 -4.30 -53.82
N LYS A 918 -14.61 -3.46 -54.76
CA LYS A 918 -13.25 -3.53 -55.35
C LYS A 918 -12.72 -2.11 -55.54
N LEU A 919 -11.86 -1.65 -54.62
CA LEU A 919 -11.34 -0.28 -54.59
C LEU A 919 -9.86 -0.16 -54.93
#